data_AF-A0AA37SZH2-F1
#
_entry.id   AF-A0AA37SZH2-F1
#
_cell.length_a   1.000
_cell.length_b   1.000
_cell.length_c   1.000
_cell.angle_alpha   90.00
_cell.angle_beta   90.00
_cell.angle_gamma   90.00
#
_symmetry.space_group_name_H-M   'P 1'
#
loop_
_entity.id
_entity.type
_entity.pdbx_description
1 polymer ?
#
loop_
_entity_poly.entity_id
_entity_poly.type
_entity_poly.pdbx_seq_one_letter_code
_entity_poly.pdbx_strand_id
1 'polypeptide(L)'
;MQKLHRGNKVPTRLSVIAACILGTVSQASYAVDAVGLLGKEIKIETRSDRGQYLWFEDGATELRWNGSGDTTSDFKVVAGAQPDTIAMLHIDTGKYLSCVCSGSGQLIANADTIGDFESYTVVDRGDDNFALVAANDKAVYSAFGSSAKFTRAFTWSNDPTSWEAQYTYEPANRPVPDTSAIKGEILGQTIRLKTVSDRGAYLWIEDGFSDSRWDGEENRSSIFEVVEAGTPDLIALRHLPTGKYLRCYCTPDAPSQSGALVLGSDHIEDGNKFLISDHGDVQLSLTAPNGKAVFAALGNGGKIVRAFSWAGDINHKQAQYTYEIVDLTREDKIFDASAPSSIDINTESSIFVSFDVTEERAIHFVLADTSNNVVFSASEQVDDQASKDFKIVLPELYSGNYEWQIFMSAVDDNTPISEVFTQSVMVNGVEFGDLDGDGDIDKKDTKAFNTLLKSGEPLGAEYDFNGDGKVDKNDYKALRALCTYDKCKVSLTLSEELVKARETLSTLIALMEDDGIDVEKEKMTLYTADIFLKWADWDAQHPDILQSHYSESGQIDIEEAAELAAWLPNFEREGARDIMQEAIDRLKKMRRESLVRRPGILVDYSRVDVSNQNLTQDGKPVFLADYTWKPLDPEFTRYYGAMDGHYIAPNFIQEDGSPRAYVYQQAQEQQETTIGAAFLSQNAIPNWIKENYPEIEDGIRIYGKYDIDHPASRQLLRDLFRHFSPLLKGKKFSELGYMLFNEPSYFTEVGTWNTGIVSQYTLDNYETWLSEKHGDISTLNNLWGSTYVSFDDVNETIPMPRALQGTPRWMDWMTFNNHRVTDFFAFMNNEIRKYDPDANSHAKLMPWLFSDAARDHGVDFEAITNLNTITSFDAGMQDGLDFGYKSWVDKYSFDWQTSLLTFDFLRSVKPDNVMYDSENHFILKSNYKNPQLNPDYVRAAYWSGFTSGIDATKTWVWSRNPDGSLFTNRGINSDFVISITQNPKVLHEITETVMDLNSYAEEITAIQHNRQPIRMFYSSVAGINSRDYMPAQRAMHESLYFEGEAIGFVTENILATQDVNWDVVVVHKTPMATLTEFNQLQAYLDQGGTVVIDDESFQTDEYGQAFPASLYASSGQLITANTATDATHQAMTVLTDKNTVSPVRVQEYANDALRTTGEKKLMIKQVSMADGKIVMSIVNTGLDDVDMSLESRADGTRLEFTSMLEYNQKAYMTTLKPFDVKLIEVLP
;
A
#
# COMPACT_ATOMS: atom_id res chain seq x y z
N MET A 1 1.59 64.50 -10.76
CA MET A 1 2.44 65.52 -11.46
C MET A 1 3.77 65.66 -10.73
N GLN A 2 4.85 65.82 -11.49
CA GLN A 2 6.23 66.19 -11.12
C GLN A 2 6.57 66.49 -9.63
N LYS A 3 7.52 65.73 -9.08
CA LYS A 3 8.79 66.31 -8.61
C LYS A 3 9.94 65.30 -8.57
N LEU A 4 10.61 65.17 -9.72
CA LEU A 4 11.99 64.64 -9.80
C LEU A 4 12.94 65.55 -8.99
N HIS A 5 13.85 64.96 -8.19
CA HIS A 5 15.31 65.01 -8.45
C HIS A 5 16.19 64.64 -7.23
N ARG A 6 17.27 63.90 -7.54
CA ARG A 6 18.53 63.74 -6.78
C ARG A 6 18.43 62.89 -5.49
N GLY A 7 19.48 62.17 -5.10
CA GLY A 7 20.84 62.14 -5.68
C GLY A 7 21.03 61.20 -6.87
N ASN A 8 21.83 61.63 -7.86
CA ASN A 8 22.47 60.70 -8.80
C ASN A 8 23.57 59.96 -8.04
N LYS A 9 23.25 58.85 -7.37
CA LYS A 9 24.27 57.87 -7.00
C LYS A 9 24.67 57.13 -8.27
N VAL A 10 25.80 57.51 -8.85
CA VAL A 10 26.51 56.63 -9.79
C VAL A 10 27.05 55.47 -8.93
N PRO A 11 26.63 54.21 -9.15
CA PRO A 11 27.15 53.09 -8.39
C PRO A 11 28.66 52.96 -8.58
N THR A 12 29.41 52.94 -7.48
CA THR A 12 30.86 52.69 -7.47
C THR A 12 31.20 51.20 -7.29
N ARG A 13 30.17 50.36 -7.15
CA ARG A 13 30.20 48.89 -7.13
C ARG A 13 28.93 48.36 -7.79
N LEU A 14 29.00 47.23 -8.47
CA LEU A 14 27.84 46.40 -8.81
C LEU A 14 28.01 45.01 -8.21
N SER A 15 26.95 44.49 -7.59
CA SER A 15 26.89 43.12 -7.08
C SER A 15 26.23 42.23 -8.11
N VAL A 16 27.01 41.34 -8.72
CA VAL A 16 26.57 40.42 -9.79
C VAL A 16 26.70 38.99 -9.28
N ILE A 17 25.62 38.22 -9.38
CA ILE A 17 25.66 36.77 -9.19
C ILE A 17 25.45 36.15 -10.58
N ALA A 18 26.24 35.14 -10.92
CA ALA A 18 26.00 34.36 -12.13
C ALA A 18 25.05 33.20 -11.85
N ALA A 19 23.80 33.39 -12.26
CA ALA A 19 23.26 32.48 -13.25
C ALA A 19 22.91 33.32 -14.48
N CYS A 20 23.47 32.99 -15.66
CA CYS A 20 22.72 33.26 -16.88
C CYS A 20 21.56 32.25 -16.91
N ILE A 21 20.35 32.67 -17.28
CA ILE A 21 19.15 31.82 -17.25
C ILE A 21 18.47 31.80 -18.61
N LEU A 22 17.93 30.63 -19.00
CA LEU A 22 17.06 30.48 -20.16
C LEU A 22 15.65 31.02 -19.87
N GLY A 23 15.42 32.30 -20.15
CA GLY A 23 14.08 32.91 -20.07
C GLY A 23 14.04 34.29 -20.71
N THR A 24 12.99 34.55 -21.49
CA THR A 24 12.69 35.85 -22.11
C THR A 24 12.16 36.84 -21.07
N VAL A 25 12.54 38.11 -21.18
CA VAL A 25 12.18 39.15 -20.21
C VAL A 25 11.02 40.00 -20.73
N SER A 26 9.85 39.88 -20.09
CA SER A 26 8.71 40.78 -20.30
C SER A 26 8.87 42.08 -19.50
N GLN A 27 8.38 43.20 -20.05
CA GLN A 27 8.77 44.55 -19.60
C GLN A 27 8.06 45.01 -18.31
N ALA A 28 8.69 44.78 -17.16
CA ALA A 28 8.28 45.37 -15.87
C ALA A 28 9.49 45.79 -15.01
N SER A 29 10.39 46.62 -15.56
CA SER A 29 11.53 47.19 -14.82
C SER A 29 11.95 48.53 -15.42
N TYR A 30 12.24 49.52 -14.58
CA TYR A 30 12.70 50.84 -15.04
C TYR A 30 14.15 50.76 -15.49
N ALA A 31 14.37 50.81 -16.81
CA ALA A 31 15.70 50.93 -17.39
C ALA A 31 16.36 52.24 -16.95
N VAL A 32 17.61 52.16 -16.47
CA VAL A 32 18.41 53.34 -16.10
C VAL A 32 19.00 53.95 -17.37
N ASP A 33 18.98 55.28 -17.48
CA ASP A 33 19.61 56.00 -18.60
C ASP A 33 21.12 55.70 -18.66
N ALA A 34 21.48 54.78 -19.58
CA ALA A 34 22.81 54.22 -19.73
C ALA A 34 23.89 55.29 -19.98
N VAL A 35 23.51 56.43 -20.55
CA VAL A 35 24.39 57.57 -20.85
C VAL A 35 25.07 58.10 -19.57
N GLY A 36 24.43 57.94 -18.39
CA GLY A 36 25.00 58.35 -17.10
C GLY A 36 26.20 57.52 -16.60
N LEU A 37 26.40 56.30 -17.12
CA LEU A 37 27.44 55.36 -16.70
C LEU A 37 28.65 55.30 -17.65
N LEU A 38 28.52 55.82 -18.88
CA LEU A 38 29.57 55.74 -19.90
C LEU A 38 30.89 56.40 -19.45
N GLY A 39 31.98 55.67 -19.63
CA GLY A 39 33.34 56.10 -19.27
C GLY A 39 33.66 56.03 -17.77
N LYS A 40 32.76 55.48 -16.94
CA LYS A 40 33.02 55.21 -15.52
C LYS A 40 33.82 53.92 -15.33
N GLU A 41 34.48 53.83 -14.18
CA GLU A 41 35.16 52.63 -13.70
C GLU A 41 34.36 52.10 -12.49
N ILE A 42 34.08 50.80 -12.49
CA ILE A 42 33.20 50.09 -11.57
C ILE A 42 33.88 48.80 -11.08
N LYS A 43 33.55 48.36 -9.87
CA LYS A 43 33.99 47.07 -9.32
C LYS A 43 32.85 46.05 -9.40
N ILE A 44 33.15 44.82 -9.81
CA ILE A 44 32.24 43.67 -9.76
C ILE A 44 32.72 42.73 -8.66
N GLU A 45 31.85 42.44 -7.69
CA GLU A 45 32.12 41.60 -6.51
C GLU A 45 31.33 40.28 -6.61
N THR A 46 31.99 39.14 -6.38
CA THR A 46 31.40 37.79 -6.41
C THR A 46 31.26 37.26 -4.97
N ARG A 47 30.24 36.43 -4.70
CA ARG A 47 30.01 35.85 -3.37
C ARG A 47 29.66 34.39 -3.38
N SER A 48 30.17 33.67 -2.40
CA SER A 48 30.33 32.23 -2.47
C SER A 48 29.18 31.37 -1.94
N ASP A 49 28.13 31.99 -1.41
CA ASP A 49 26.98 31.33 -0.80
C ASP A 49 25.74 31.20 -1.74
N ARG A 50 25.78 31.65 -3.01
CA ARG A 50 24.57 31.90 -3.84
C ARG A 50 24.55 31.42 -5.30
N GLY A 51 25.44 30.54 -5.72
CA GLY A 51 25.46 30.03 -7.10
C GLY A 51 26.69 29.20 -7.41
N GLN A 52 27.06 29.11 -8.69
CA GLN A 52 28.31 28.46 -9.14
C GLN A 52 28.88 29.17 -10.40
N TYR A 53 30.16 29.57 -10.34
CA TYR A 53 31.06 30.18 -11.36
C TYR A 53 30.85 31.64 -11.88
N LEU A 54 31.81 32.52 -11.57
CA LEU A 54 32.15 33.81 -12.25
C LEU A 54 33.68 33.83 -12.54
N TRP A 55 34.15 34.38 -13.67
CA TRP A 55 35.20 33.64 -14.40
C TRP A 55 36.27 34.44 -15.25
N PHE A 56 37.56 34.51 -14.85
CA PHE A 56 38.75 35.12 -15.57
C PHE A 56 40.15 34.39 -15.49
N GLU A 57 40.54 33.37 -16.28
CA GLU A 57 41.35 33.24 -17.52
C GLU A 57 42.71 32.61 -17.15
N ASP A 58 43.54 32.20 -18.11
CA ASP A 58 44.98 32.31 -17.94
C ASP A 58 45.47 33.25 -19.03
N GLY A 59 46.17 34.31 -18.62
CA GLY A 59 46.13 35.64 -19.26
C GLY A 59 45.48 36.76 -18.43
N ALA A 60 44.85 36.44 -17.28
CA ALA A 60 44.15 37.39 -16.41
C ALA A 60 44.93 37.85 -15.15
N THR A 61 44.29 38.65 -14.29
CA THR A 61 44.92 39.38 -13.17
C THR A 61 44.21 39.40 -11.79
N GLU A 62 43.10 38.73 -11.44
CA GLU A 62 42.39 37.55 -11.98
C GLU A 62 40.85 37.83 -11.90
N LEU A 63 39.87 37.09 -11.35
CA LEU A 63 39.76 35.79 -10.66
C LEU A 63 38.71 34.89 -11.33
N ARG A 64 38.89 33.56 -11.33
CA ARG A 64 37.81 32.57 -11.54
C ARG A 64 37.23 32.10 -10.19
N TRP A 65 35.97 31.64 -10.17
CA TRP A 65 35.25 31.08 -9.00
C TRP A 65 34.52 29.78 -9.36
N ASN A 66 34.31 28.87 -8.41
CA ASN A 66 33.23 27.83 -8.43
C ASN A 66 33.01 27.18 -7.03
N GLY A 67 32.99 28.00 -5.97
CA GLY A 67 33.07 27.57 -4.57
C GLY A 67 34.53 27.40 -4.10
N SER A 68 34.96 27.86 -2.92
CA SER A 68 34.32 28.72 -1.91
C SER A 68 35.25 29.90 -1.58
N GLY A 69 34.71 31.08 -1.29
CA GLY A 69 35.45 32.34 -1.15
C GLY A 69 35.01 33.41 -2.16
N ASP A 70 35.04 34.67 -1.72
CA ASP A 70 34.50 35.83 -2.43
C ASP A 70 35.61 36.60 -3.18
N THR A 71 35.32 37.12 -4.39
CA THR A 71 36.33 37.74 -5.28
C THR A 71 35.88 39.10 -5.84
N THR A 72 36.79 39.89 -6.44
CA THR A 72 36.44 41.22 -7.01
C THR A 72 37.40 41.62 -8.13
N SER A 73 36.87 42.17 -9.24
CA SER A 73 37.65 42.67 -10.39
C SER A 73 37.11 44.03 -10.91
N ASP A 74 37.95 44.78 -11.65
CA ASP A 74 37.69 46.18 -12.02
C ASP A 74 37.43 46.36 -13.53
N PHE A 75 36.34 47.05 -13.86
CA PHE A 75 35.85 47.22 -15.23
C PHE A 75 35.59 48.68 -15.57
N LYS A 76 35.74 49.01 -16.85
CA LYS A 76 35.37 50.29 -17.44
C LYS A 76 34.11 50.15 -18.29
N VAL A 77 33.12 50.99 -18.03
CA VAL A 77 31.85 51.01 -18.77
C VAL A 77 32.03 51.77 -20.08
N VAL A 78 31.65 51.14 -21.20
CA VAL A 78 31.56 51.75 -22.54
C VAL A 78 30.17 51.49 -23.14
N ALA A 79 29.89 52.07 -24.31
CA ALA A 79 28.63 51.81 -25.01
C ALA A 79 28.60 50.37 -25.57
N GLY A 80 27.45 49.71 -25.49
CA GLY A 80 27.23 48.39 -26.09
C GLY A 80 27.05 48.44 -27.62
N ALA A 81 26.80 47.28 -28.22
CA ALA A 81 26.52 47.17 -29.65
C ALA A 81 25.09 47.61 -30.02
N GLN A 82 24.15 47.51 -29.08
CA GLN A 82 22.74 47.90 -29.25
C GLN A 82 22.47 49.29 -28.64
N PRO A 83 21.49 50.06 -29.16
CA PRO A 83 21.08 51.33 -28.55
C PRO A 83 20.73 51.18 -27.06
N ASP A 84 21.08 52.20 -26.27
CA ASP A 84 20.81 52.28 -24.82
C ASP A 84 21.35 51.12 -23.96
N THR A 85 22.30 50.33 -24.49
CA THR A 85 23.06 49.30 -23.76
C THR A 85 24.49 49.74 -23.43
N ILE A 86 25.10 49.08 -22.44
CA ILE A 86 26.51 49.23 -22.07
C ILE A 86 27.29 47.93 -22.30
N ALA A 87 28.61 48.04 -22.43
CA ALA A 87 29.54 46.91 -22.35
C ALA A 87 30.60 47.19 -21.28
N MET A 88 31.17 46.11 -20.71
CA MET A 88 32.15 46.18 -19.62
C MET A 88 33.51 45.68 -20.10
N LEU A 89 34.46 46.60 -20.21
CA LEU A 89 35.85 46.34 -20.56
C LEU A 89 36.67 46.09 -19.30
N HIS A 90 37.25 44.91 -19.13
CA HIS A 90 38.13 44.62 -18.00
C HIS A 90 39.40 45.47 -18.11
N ILE A 91 39.76 46.20 -17.03
CA ILE A 91 40.76 47.28 -17.11
C ILE A 91 42.15 46.75 -17.40
N ASP A 92 42.53 45.61 -16.83
CA ASP A 92 43.88 45.06 -16.94
C ASP A 92 44.10 44.21 -18.20
N THR A 93 43.11 43.39 -18.58
CA THR A 93 43.24 42.46 -19.72
C THR A 93 42.76 43.04 -21.05
N GLY A 94 41.97 44.12 -21.02
CA GLY A 94 41.42 44.74 -22.23
C GLY A 94 40.34 43.92 -22.94
N LYS A 95 39.71 42.95 -22.25
CA LYS A 95 38.66 42.07 -22.78
C LYS A 95 37.25 42.52 -22.37
N TYR A 96 36.23 42.21 -23.17
CA TYR A 96 34.82 42.51 -22.90
C TYR A 96 34.07 41.33 -22.27
N LEU A 97 33.29 41.61 -21.21
CA LEU A 97 32.58 40.59 -20.43
C LEU A 97 31.38 40.00 -21.21
N SER A 98 31.33 38.68 -21.35
CA SER A 98 30.45 37.91 -22.23
C SER A 98 29.69 36.80 -21.47
N CYS A 99 28.41 36.60 -21.79
CA CYS A 99 27.61 35.44 -21.36
C CYS A 99 27.57 34.38 -22.47
N VAL A 100 28.52 33.45 -22.43
CA VAL A 100 28.74 32.44 -23.47
C VAL A 100 27.72 31.28 -23.40
N CYS A 101 27.72 30.40 -24.40
CA CYS A 101 26.79 29.27 -24.53
C CYS A 101 25.31 29.68 -24.45
N SER A 102 24.97 30.86 -24.98
CA SER A 102 23.59 31.38 -24.98
C SER A 102 22.91 31.37 -23.61
N GLY A 103 23.68 31.63 -22.55
CA GLY A 103 23.16 31.72 -21.19
C GLY A 103 22.95 30.41 -20.45
N SER A 104 23.51 29.30 -20.93
CA SER A 104 23.69 28.07 -20.12
C SER A 104 25.13 27.90 -19.62
N GLY A 105 25.97 28.93 -19.74
CA GLY A 105 27.40 28.90 -19.45
C GLY A 105 27.86 29.97 -18.46
N GLN A 106 29.11 29.82 -18.04
CA GLN A 106 29.81 30.70 -17.10
C GLN A 106 30.16 32.05 -17.78
N LEU A 107 30.22 33.15 -17.01
CA LEU A 107 30.50 34.50 -17.55
C LEU A 107 32.02 34.73 -17.75
N ILE A 108 32.46 35.22 -18.92
CA ILE A 108 33.88 35.31 -19.31
C ILE A 108 34.17 36.67 -19.96
N ALA A 109 35.26 37.38 -19.64
CA ALA A 109 35.84 38.33 -20.61
C ALA A 109 37.09 37.76 -21.28
N ASN A 110 36.86 37.12 -22.41
CA ASN A 110 37.87 36.71 -23.39
C ASN A 110 37.68 37.44 -24.74
N ALA A 111 36.55 38.13 -24.93
CA ALA A 111 36.17 38.78 -26.18
C ALA A 111 36.98 40.06 -26.45
N ASP A 112 37.53 40.18 -27.66
CA ASP A 112 38.25 41.37 -28.14
C ASP A 112 37.33 42.45 -28.76
N THR A 113 36.04 42.14 -28.92
CA THR A 113 35.04 43.01 -29.54
C THR A 113 33.69 42.89 -28.83
N ILE A 114 32.86 43.92 -28.92
CA ILE A 114 31.51 43.95 -28.34
C ILE A 114 30.51 43.43 -29.38
N GLY A 115 29.77 42.38 -29.06
CA GLY A 115 28.56 41.94 -29.76
C GLY A 115 27.35 41.88 -28.82
N ASP A 116 26.32 41.14 -29.21
CA ASP A 116 25.07 41.00 -28.44
C ASP A 116 25.24 40.20 -27.13
N PHE A 117 26.30 39.38 -27.02
CA PHE A 117 26.64 38.63 -25.80
C PHE A 117 27.47 39.45 -24.79
N GLU A 118 28.02 40.60 -25.21
CA GLU A 118 28.83 41.53 -24.41
C GLU A 118 28.11 42.86 -24.13
N SER A 119 26.85 42.99 -24.57
CA SER A 119 26.01 44.19 -24.42
C SER A 119 24.92 43.95 -23.38
N TYR A 120 24.73 44.90 -22.46
CA TYR A 120 23.85 44.77 -21.30
C TYR A 120 23.01 46.02 -21.04
N THR A 121 21.76 45.84 -20.61
CA THR A 121 20.91 46.90 -20.04
C THR A 121 21.05 46.92 -18.51
N VAL A 122 21.10 48.12 -17.92
CA VAL A 122 21.21 48.30 -16.46
C VAL A 122 19.83 48.54 -15.83
N VAL A 123 19.53 47.78 -14.78
CA VAL A 123 18.26 47.86 -14.04
C VAL A 123 18.53 48.29 -12.60
N ASP A 124 17.86 49.36 -12.14
CA ASP A 124 17.83 49.77 -10.73
C ASP A 124 16.90 48.83 -9.95
N ARG A 125 17.38 48.30 -8.82
CA ARG A 125 16.66 47.35 -7.96
C ARG A 125 16.31 47.94 -6.59
N GLY A 126 16.62 49.21 -6.35
CA GLY A 126 16.51 49.86 -5.04
C GLY A 126 17.69 49.58 -4.11
N ASP A 127 17.71 50.28 -2.97
CA ASP A 127 18.70 50.10 -1.88
C ASP A 127 20.18 50.05 -2.31
N ASP A 128 20.56 50.94 -3.23
CA ASP A 128 21.89 51.06 -3.87
C ASP A 128 22.32 49.86 -4.75
N ASN A 129 21.42 48.92 -5.07
CA ASN A 129 21.71 47.72 -5.87
C ASN A 129 21.25 47.87 -7.34
N PHE A 130 22.07 47.33 -8.26
CA PHE A 130 21.84 47.37 -9.71
C PHE A 130 22.15 46.02 -10.34
N ALA A 131 21.36 45.63 -11.34
CA ALA A 131 21.49 44.37 -12.09
C ALA A 131 21.76 44.60 -13.59
N LEU A 132 22.18 43.55 -14.29
CA LEU A 132 22.62 43.58 -15.69
C LEU A 132 21.91 42.50 -16.52
N VAL A 133 21.15 42.90 -17.53
CA VAL A 133 20.43 41.98 -18.43
C VAL A 133 21.14 41.99 -19.79
N ALA A 134 21.49 40.82 -20.34
CA ALA A 134 22.18 40.76 -21.63
C ALA A 134 21.21 41.05 -22.79
N ALA A 135 21.69 41.70 -23.85
CA ALA A 135 20.89 42.21 -24.96
C ALA A 135 20.36 41.12 -25.93
N ASN A 136 20.49 39.84 -25.57
CA ASN A 136 20.09 38.67 -26.33
C ASN A 136 18.84 37.98 -25.73
N ASP A 137 17.97 38.77 -25.09
CA ASP A 137 16.76 38.36 -24.35
C ASP A 137 17.00 37.31 -23.26
N LYS A 138 18.16 37.34 -22.58
CA LYS A 138 18.49 36.47 -21.45
C LYS A 138 19.12 37.24 -20.29
N ALA A 139 18.64 36.98 -19.08
CA ALA A 139 19.00 37.75 -17.89
C ALA A 139 20.13 37.14 -17.06
N VAL A 140 20.82 38.01 -16.30
CA VAL A 140 21.78 37.66 -15.25
C VAL A 140 21.38 38.40 -13.97
N TYR A 141 21.00 37.66 -12.92
CA TYR A 141 20.40 38.26 -11.71
C TYR A 141 21.30 38.13 -10.48
N SER A 142 21.46 39.23 -9.75
CA SER A 142 21.78 39.18 -8.32
C SER A 142 20.51 39.09 -7.47
N ALA A 143 20.50 38.14 -6.55
CA ALA A 143 19.46 37.90 -5.57
C ALA A 143 20.09 37.67 -4.19
N PHE A 144 19.57 38.32 -3.15
CA PHE A 144 19.76 37.93 -1.74
C PHE A 144 18.84 38.74 -0.83
N GLY A 145 18.22 38.07 0.15
CA GLY A 145 17.45 38.75 1.20
C GLY A 145 16.43 37.85 1.88
N SER A 146 16.86 37.12 2.92
CA SER A 146 16.03 36.35 3.88
C SER A 146 15.02 35.31 3.32
N SER A 147 15.34 34.03 3.55
CA SER A 147 14.41 32.97 3.99
C SER A 147 13.03 32.85 3.31
N ALA A 148 12.98 32.05 2.23
CA ALA A 148 11.81 31.28 1.79
C ALA A 148 12.30 30.07 0.96
N LYS A 149 11.55 28.96 0.92
CA LYS A 149 11.76 27.85 -0.05
C LYS A 149 10.97 28.13 -1.33
N PHE A 150 11.48 27.73 -2.50
CA PHE A 150 10.73 27.72 -3.77
C PHE A 150 11.41 26.84 -4.85
N THR A 151 11.51 25.52 -4.60
CA THR A 151 10.79 24.50 -5.38
C THR A 151 10.46 24.83 -6.88
N ARG A 152 10.88 24.08 -7.95
CA ARG A 152 10.76 24.16 -9.50
C ARG A 152 9.52 24.67 -10.30
N ALA A 153 9.70 25.60 -11.26
CA ALA A 153 8.66 26.11 -12.20
C ALA A 153 8.54 25.40 -13.57
N PHE A 154 7.46 25.70 -14.32
CA PHE A 154 7.06 25.08 -15.60
C PHE A 154 7.10 26.00 -16.85
N THR A 155 6.67 25.48 -18.00
CA THR A 155 6.79 26.03 -19.37
C THR A 155 5.73 27.06 -19.79
N TRP A 156 6.02 27.79 -20.88
CA TRP A 156 5.23 28.91 -21.45
C TRP A 156 3.81 28.56 -21.95
N SER A 157 2.91 29.54 -21.86
CA SER A 157 1.62 29.63 -22.56
C SER A 157 1.42 31.05 -23.15
N ASN A 158 0.47 31.24 -24.07
CA ASN A 158 0.38 32.43 -24.94
C ASN A 158 -0.83 33.35 -24.65
N ASP A 159 -0.99 33.88 -23.42
CA ASP A 159 -1.96 34.95 -23.12
C ASP A 159 -1.29 36.17 -22.44
N PRO A 160 -1.50 37.43 -22.88
CA PRO A 160 -0.67 38.56 -22.42
C PRO A 160 -1.13 39.29 -21.14
N THR A 161 -2.22 38.88 -20.46
CA THR A 161 -2.97 39.83 -19.60
C THR A 161 -3.23 39.49 -18.12
N SER A 162 -2.92 38.30 -17.61
CA SER A 162 -3.12 37.93 -16.19
C SER A 162 -1.81 37.66 -15.44
N TRP A 163 -1.66 38.25 -14.25
CA TRP A 163 -0.51 38.04 -13.36
C TRP A 163 -0.95 37.25 -12.12
N GLU A 164 -0.47 36.01 -11.95
CA GLU A 164 -0.28 35.43 -10.61
C GLU A 164 0.72 34.26 -10.64
N ALA A 165 1.21 33.83 -9.48
CA ALA A 165 2.35 32.93 -9.37
C ALA A 165 1.93 31.47 -9.15
N GLN A 166 2.37 30.56 -10.03
CA GLN A 166 2.19 29.12 -9.80
C GLN A 166 3.27 28.54 -8.89
N TYR A 167 2.81 27.71 -7.94
CA TYR A 167 3.67 26.81 -7.20
C TYR A 167 4.39 25.81 -8.11
N THR A 168 5.48 25.31 -7.55
CA THR A 168 6.77 25.12 -8.22
C THR A 168 7.43 24.04 -7.25
N TYR A 169 8.19 22.99 -7.68
CA TYR A 169 8.57 21.73 -6.92
C TYR A 169 10.09 21.45 -6.58
N GLU A 170 10.57 21.31 -5.33
CA GLU A 170 12.05 21.19 -5.05
C GLU A 170 12.55 19.75 -5.25
N PRO A 171 13.62 19.51 -6.05
CA PRO A 171 14.42 18.31 -5.87
C PRO A 171 15.15 18.43 -4.53
N ALA A 172 15.06 17.40 -3.69
CA ALA A 172 15.78 17.37 -2.42
C ALA A 172 17.30 17.36 -2.66
N ASN A 173 18.06 17.91 -1.71
CA ASN A 173 19.48 17.61 -1.59
C ASN A 173 19.66 16.13 -1.18
N ARG A 174 19.60 15.20 -2.14
CA ARG A 174 20.55 14.08 -2.09
C ARG A 174 21.96 14.68 -2.30
N PRO A 175 23.01 14.15 -1.64
CA PRO A 175 24.38 14.59 -1.92
C PRO A 175 24.70 14.43 -3.41
N VAL A 176 25.68 15.18 -3.93
CA VAL A 176 26.48 14.61 -5.03
C VAL A 176 27.20 13.40 -4.41
N PRO A 177 26.90 12.17 -4.84
CA PRO A 177 27.45 10.99 -4.20
C PRO A 177 28.96 10.93 -4.49
N ASP A 178 29.73 10.49 -3.50
CA ASP A 178 31.16 10.29 -3.69
C ASP A 178 31.38 9.13 -4.66
N THR A 179 31.72 9.47 -5.91
CA THR A 179 31.98 8.50 -6.99
C THR A 179 33.15 7.58 -6.68
N SER A 180 34.05 7.97 -5.77
CA SER A 180 35.12 7.10 -5.27
C SER A 180 34.65 6.12 -4.19
N ALA A 181 33.61 6.48 -3.41
CA ALA A 181 32.97 5.57 -2.45
C ALA A 181 32.17 4.46 -3.15
N ILE A 182 31.27 4.82 -4.08
CA ILE A 182 30.49 3.85 -4.87
C ILE A 182 31.42 2.92 -5.66
N LYS A 183 32.48 3.47 -6.27
CA LYS A 183 33.53 2.66 -6.92
C LYS A 183 34.20 1.69 -5.94
N GLY A 184 34.45 2.11 -4.69
CA GLY A 184 35.00 1.25 -3.65
C GLY A 184 34.11 0.04 -3.31
N GLU A 185 32.79 0.21 -3.37
CA GLU A 185 31.82 -0.87 -3.11
C GLU A 185 31.70 -1.86 -4.26
N ILE A 186 31.73 -1.39 -5.52
CA ILE A 186 31.57 -2.26 -6.70
C ILE A 186 32.88 -2.85 -7.26
N LEU A 187 34.05 -2.37 -6.82
CA LEU A 187 35.34 -2.88 -7.32
C LEU A 187 35.54 -4.36 -6.97
N GLY A 188 35.83 -5.17 -7.99
CA GLY A 188 35.96 -6.61 -7.87
C GLY A 188 34.63 -7.38 -7.90
N GLN A 189 33.48 -6.70 -7.90
CA GLN A 189 32.18 -7.35 -8.07
C GLN A 189 31.93 -7.80 -9.52
N THR A 190 30.98 -8.72 -9.67
CA THR A 190 30.58 -9.29 -10.96
C THR A 190 29.25 -8.71 -11.45
N ILE A 191 29.24 -8.32 -12.72
CA ILE A 191 28.10 -7.68 -13.39
C ILE A 191 27.74 -8.42 -14.67
N ARG A 192 26.45 -8.60 -14.93
CA ARG A 192 25.90 -9.33 -16.07
C ARG A 192 25.30 -8.35 -17.07
N LEU A 193 25.88 -8.27 -18.27
CA LEU A 193 25.34 -7.50 -19.40
C LEU A 193 24.44 -8.41 -20.24
N LYS A 194 23.16 -8.04 -20.42
CA LYS A 194 22.20 -8.75 -21.29
C LYS A 194 21.85 -7.91 -22.52
N THR A 195 21.82 -8.52 -23.70
CA THR A 195 21.29 -7.89 -24.92
C THR A 195 19.85 -8.29 -25.17
N VAL A 196 19.04 -7.27 -25.48
CA VAL A 196 17.71 -7.40 -26.10
C VAL A 196 17.85 -6.86 -27.53
N SER A 197 17.00 -7.29 -28.46
CA SER A 197 17.04 -6.83 -29.84
C SER A 197 16.87 -5.31 -29.96
N ASP A 198 17.33 -4.76 -31.09
CA ASP A 198 17.09 -3.41 -31.62
C ASP A 198 17.38 -2.15 -30.76
N ARG A 199 17.58 -2.21 -29.43
CA ARG A 199 17.77 -1.02 -28.56
C ARG A 199 18.91 -1.04 -27.54
N GLY A 200 19.72 -2.11 -27.46
CA GLY A 200 21.01 -2.09 -26.79
C GLY A 200 21.27 -3.18 -25.73
N ALA A 201 22.32 -2.97 -24.93
CA ALA A 201 22.74 -3.87 -23.85
C ALA A 201 22.47 -3.23 -22.48
N TYR A 202 21.89 -4.01 -21.57
CA TYR A 202 21.49 -3.60 -20.22
C TYR A 202 22.41 -4.22 -19.16
N LEU A 203 22.74 -3.45 -18.13
CA LEU A 203 23.72 -3.79 -17.09
C LEU A 203 23.00 -4.19 -15.79
N TRP A 204 23.32 -5.37 -15.24
CA TRP A 204 22.85 -5.86 -13.93
C TRP A 204 24.06 -6.21 -13.05
N ILE A 205 23.93 -6.09 -11.73
CA ILE A 205 24.93 -6.58 -10.75
C ILE A 205 24.41 -7.89 -10.15
N GLU A 206 25.28 -8.88 -9.96
CA GLU A 206 24.87 -10.24 -9.62
C GLU A 206 25.98 -11.01 -8.87
N ASP A 207 25.68 -11.47 -7.65
CA ASP A 207 26.51 -12.46 -6.96
C ASP A 207 26.35 -13.83 -7.64
N GLY A 208 27.47 -14.46 -8.02
CA GLY A 208 27.52 -15.62 -8.93
C GLY A 208 26.83 -16.90 -8.40
N PHE A 209 26.54 -17.92 -9.22
CA PHE A 209 27.18 -18.41 -10.47
C PHE A 209 26.12 -19.11 -11.37
N SER A 210 26.34 -19.55 -12.61
CA SER A 210 27.11 -19.05 -13.78
C SER A 210 26.94 -20.03 -14.97
N ASP A 211 26.68 -19.55 -16.20
CA ASP A 211 27.31 -20.08 -17.43
C ASP A 211 27.10 -19.07 -18.59
N SER A 212 27.86 -19.18 -19.70
CA SER A 212 27.82 -18.22 -20.80
C SER A 212 28.36 -18.75 -22.15
N ARG A 213 27.72 -18.30 -23.25
CA ARG A 213 28.38 -18.06 -24.56
C ARG A 213 27.47 -17.30 -25.53
N TRP A 214 27.98 -16.25 -26.16
CA TRP A 214 27.23 -15.44 -27.12
C TRP A 214 27.96 -15.28 -28.46
N ASP A 215 27.26 -15.65 -29.52
CA ASP A 215 27.53 -15.29 -30.92
C ASP A 215 26.22 -15.50 -31.72
N GLY A 216 26.00 -14.72 -32.77
CA GLY A 216 24.99 -14.93 -33.81
C GLY A 216 23.52 -14.55 -33.53
N GLU A 217 22.97 -14.80 -32.33
CA GLU A 217 21.50 -14.77 -32.11
C GLU A 217 21.05 -14.01 -30.85
N GLU A 218 19.74 -13.73 -30.80
CA GLU A 218 19.07 -12.83 -29.85
C GLU A 218 19.00 -13.35 -28.40
N ASN A 219 18.74 -12.44 -27.45
CA ASN A 219 18.52 -12.70 -26.01
C ASN A 219 19.61 -13.55 -25.31
N ARG A 220 20.82 -13.01 -25.13
CA ARG A 220 21.86 -13.63 -24.28
C ARG A 220 22.52 -12.64 -23.31
N SER A 221 23.21 -13.17 -22.32
CA SER A 221 23.92 -12.40 -21.28
C SER A 221 25.33 -12.90 -21.01
N SER A 222 26.24 -11.97 -20.72
CA SER A 222 27.67 -12.19 -20.46
C SER A 222 28.11 -11.54 -19.15
N ILE A 223 29.06 -12.15 -18.43
CA ILE A 223 29.49 -11.70 -17.10
C ILE A 223 30.87 -11.01 -17.18
N PHE A 224 30.98 -9.88 -16.48
CA PHE A 224 32.13 -9.00 -16.41
C PHE A 224 32.51 -8.73 -14.95
N GLU A 225 33.76 -8.41 -14.71
CA GLU A 225 34.33 -7.99 -13.44
C GLU A 225 34.65 -6.50 -13.52
N VAL A 226 34.26 -5.75 -12.48
CA VAL A 226 34.58 -4.32 -12.38
C VAL A 226 36.00 -4.16 -11.85
N VAL A 227 36.90 -3.54 -12.62
CA VAL A 227 38.28 -3.27 -12.20
C VAL A 227 38.65 -1.80 -12.33
N GLU A 228 39.68 -1.37 -11.59
CA GLU A 228 40.09 0.04 -11.55
C GLU A 228 40.79 0.51 -12.84
N ALA A 229 40.41 1.68 -13.35
CA ALA A 229 40.95 2.26 -14.58
C ALA A 229 41.93 3.45 -14.36
N GLY A 230 42.57 3.52 -13.19
CA GLY A 230 43.76 4.35 -12.93
C GLY A 230 43.53 5.82 -12.56
N THR A 231 42.27 6.24 -12.39
CA THR A 231 41.89 7.54 -11.79
C THR A 231 40.73 7.34 -10.80
N PRO A 232 40.47 8.30 -9.88
CA PRO A 232 39.56 8.08 -8.75
C PRO A 232 38.17 7.58 -9.13
N ASP A 233 37.61 8.04 -10.25
CA ASP A 233 36.19 7.80 -10.61
C ASP A 233 35.99 6.89 -11.83
N LEU A 234 37.08 6.40 -12.44
CA LEU A 234 37.01 5.54 -13.63
C LEU A 234 37.18 4.05 -13.31
N ILE A 235 36.32 3.25 -13.93
CA ILE A 235 36.36 1.78 -13.94
C ILE A 235 36.55 1.23 -15.37
N ALA A 236 36.94 -0.03 -15.48
CA ALA A 236 36.94 -0.80 -16.72
C ALA A 236 36.26 -2.17 -16.47
N LEU A 237 35.61 -2.71 -17.50
CA LEU A 237 34.83 -3.95 -17.39
C LEU A 237 35.57 -5.11 -18.07
N ARG A 238 36.09 -6.05 -17.26
CA ARG A 238 36.84 -7.24 -17.73
C ARG A 238 35.89 -8.42 -17.90
N HIS A 239 35.68 -8.88 -19.13
CA HIS A 239 34.82 -10.04 -19.42
C HIS A 239 35.44 -11.33 -18.87
N LEU A 240 34.81 -11.92 -17.84
CA LEU A 240 35.39 -13.04 -17.10
C LEU A 240 35.74 -14.26 -17.99
N PRO A 241 34.90 -14.70 -18.96
CA PRO A 241 35.21 -15.85 -19.80
C PRO A 241 36.39 -15.67 -20.78
N THR A 242 36.85 -14.43 -21.04
CA THR A 242 37.90 -14.16 -22.06
C THR A 242 39.02 -13.24 -21.60
N GLY A 243 38.94 -12.64 -20.41
CA GLY A 243 39.90 -11.67 -19.88
C GLY A 243 39.99 -10.33 -20.63
N LYS A 244 39.17 -10.13 -21.67
CA LYS A 244 39.16 -8.93 -22.52
C LYS A 244 38.30 -7.82 -21.94
N TYR A 245 38.66 -6.58 -22.21
CA TYR A 245 37.94 -5.39 -21.77
C TYR A 245 36.85 -4.96 -22.78
N LEU A 246 35.71 -4.54 -22.24
CA LEU A 246 34.60 -3.97 -23.01
C LEU A 246 34.98 -2.57 -23.52
N ARG A 247 34.89 -2.33 -24.83
CA ARG A 247 35.30 -1.07 -25.47
C ARG A 247 34.14 -0.45 -26.24
N CYS A 248 34.00 0.88 -26.17
CA CYS A 248 33.10 1.62 -27.07
C CYS A 248 33.81 1.89 -28.41
N TYR A 249 33.18 1.57 -29.53
CA TYR A 249 33.80 1.68 -30.86
C TYR A 249 33.26 2.87 -31.66
N CYS A 250 34.08 3.89 -31.86
CA CYS A 250 33.80 5.02 -32.77
C CYS A 250 34.77 4.98 -33.96
N THR A 251 34.24 4.98 -35.18
CA THR A 251 35.01 5.25 -36.40
C THR A 251 35.20 6.77 -36.59
N PRO A 252 36.37 7.26 -37.03
CA PRO A 252 36.64 8.70 -37.15
C PRO A 252 35.65 9.49 -38.02
N ASP A 253 35.03 8.83 -38.99
CA ASP A 253 34.25 9.47 -40.06
C ASP A 253 32.75 9.70 -39.71
N ALA A 254 32.31 9.34 -38.49
CA ALA A 254 30.91 9.47 -38.06
C ALA A 254 30.78 9.93 -36.59
N PRO A 255 30.85 11.25 -36.29
CA PRO A 255 30.81 11.75 -34.91
C PRO A 255 29.46 11.59 -34.18
N SER A 256 28.36 11.43 -34.94
CA SER A 256 27.00 11.55 -34.39
C SER A 256 26.40 10.22 -33.94
N GLN A 257 26.68 9.12 -34.64
CA GLN A 257 26.12 7.79 -34.33
C GLN A 257 26.60 7.22 -32.98
N SER A 258 25.75 6.41 -32.34
CA SER A 258 26.08 5.69 -31.10
C SER A 258 26.99 4.50 -31.40
N GLY A 259 28.24 4.55 -30.93
CA GLY A 259 29.22 3.49 -31.14
C GLY A 259 28.86 2.18 -30.43
N ALA A 260 29.02 1.06 -31.12
CA ALA A 260 28.74 -0.26 -30.54
C ALA A 260 29.72 -0.61 -29.41
N LEU A 261 29.22 -1.30 -28.37
CA LEU A 261 30.04 -1.91 -27.34
C LEU A 261 30.59 -3.25 -27.86
N VAL A 262 31.90 -3.43 -27.81
CA VAL A 262 32.60 -4.61 -28.36
C VAL A 262 33.63 -5.17 -27.39
N LEU A 263 33.71 -6.50 -27.34
CA LEU A 263 34.79 -7.23 -26.67
C LEU A 263 36.01 -7.27 -27.58
N GLY A 264 37.08 -6.54 -27.23
CA GLY A 264 38.21 -6.39 -28.15
C GLY A 264 39.58 -6.27 -27.47
N SER A 265 39.70 -5.40 -26.46
CA SER A 265 41.01 -5.01 -25.94
C SER A 265 41.56 -5.97 -24.89
N ASP A 266 42.87 -6.20 -24.94
CA ASP A 266 43.59 -7.08 -24.00
C ASP A 266 44.17 -6.32 -22.80
N HIS A 267 43.97 -4.99 -22.73
CA HIS A 267 44.44 -4.12 -21.65
C HIS A 267 43.52 -2.90 -21.48
N ILE A 268 43.70 -2.17 -20.37
CA ILE A 268 43.00 -0.90 -20.14
C ILE A 268 43.67 0.20 -20.98
N GLU A 269 42.86 0.93 -21.74
CA GLU A 269 43.24 2.02 -22.65
C GLU A 269 42.13 3.08 -22.62
N ASP A 270 42.36 4.30 -23.08
CA ASP A 270 41.40 5.40 -22.87
C ASP A 270 40.01 5.15 -23.48
N GLY A 271 39.87 4.26 -24.47
CA GLY A 271 38.59 3.86 -25.07
C GLY A 271 37.77 2.80 -24.32
N ASN A 272 38.26 2.25 -23.20
CA ASN A 272 37.56 1.25 -22.38
C ASN A 272 37.46 1.60 -20.88
N LYS A 273 37.69 2.87 -20.55
CA LYS A 273 37.41 3.45 -19.23
C LYS A 273 36.00 4.03 -19.22
N PHE A 274 35.26 3.82 -18.15
CA PHE A 274 33.91 4.35 -17.96
C PHE A 274 33.87 5.16 -16.66
N LEU A 275 33.27 6.35 -16.73
CA LEU A 275 32.94 7.14 -15.54
C LEU A 275 31.64 6.59 -14.95
N ILE A 276 31.64 6.28 -13.66
CA ILE A 276 30.39 5.98 -12.94
C ILE A 276 29.80 7.26 -12.37
N SER A 277 28.47 7.36 -12.37
CA SER A 277 27.75 8.48 -11.75
C SER A 277 26.41 7.98 -11.21
N ASP A 278 26.16 8.20 -9.93
CA ASP A 278 24.83 8.09 -9.31
C ASP A 278 24.15 9.47 -9.40
N HIS A 279 22.88 9.47 -9.79
CA HIS A 279 22.09 10.67 -10.07
C HIS A 279 21.09 11.00 -8.95
N GLY A 280 21.10 10.23 -7.86
CA GLY A 280 20.00 10.24 -6.90
C GLY A 280 18.78 9.48 -7.41
N ASP A 281 17.78 9.35 -6.53
CA ASP A 281 16.57 8.54 -6.73
C ASP A 281 16.83 7.24 -7.49
N VAL A 282 17.85 6.53 -6.98
CA VAL A 282 18.26 5.18 -7.34
C VAL A 282 18.50 5.00 -8.85
N GLN A 283 19.46 5.73 -9.42
CA GLN A 283 19.97 5.47 -10.79
C GLN A 283 21.49 5.60 -10.91
N LEU A 284 22.14 4.57 -11.49
CA LEU A 284 23.55 4.55 -11.85
C LEU A 284 23.73 4.62 -13.37
N SER A 285 24.65 5.47 -13.82
CA SER A 285 25.06 5.54 -15.23
C SER A 285 26.54 5.22 -15.40
N LEU A 286 26.87 4.50 -16.48
CA LEU A 286 28.23 4.36 -16.99
C LEU A 286 28.40 5.24 -18.22
N THR A 287 29.17 6.32 -18.09
CA THR A 287 29.46 7.25 -19.19
C THR A 287 30.76 6.87 -19.88
N ALA A 288 30.68 6.64 -21.19
CA ALA A 288 31.83 6.36 -22.03
C ALA A 288 32.67 7.63 -22.30
N PRO A 289 33.96 7.51 -22.67
CA PRO A 289 34.88 8.66 -22.84
C PRO A 289 34.48 9.69 -23.89
N ASN A 290 33.50 9.36 -24.74
CA ASN A 290 32.92 10.21 -25.77
C ASN A 290 31.64 10.95 -25.32
N GLY A 291 31.32 10.91 -24.02
CA GLY A 291 30.15 11.59 -23.45
C GLY A 291 28.82 10.90 -23.67
N LYS A 292 28.79 9.63 -24.11
CA LYS A 292 27.56 8.84 -24.28
C LYS A 292 27.36 7.91 -23.08
N ALA A 293 26.20 8.00 -22.45
CA ALA A 293 25.86 7.28 -21.22
C ALA A 293 25.08 5.98 -21.48
N VAL A 294 25.30 4.99 -20.61
CA VAL A 294 24.52 3.75 -20.48
C VAL A 294 23.89 3.77 -19.08
N PHE A 295 22.57 3.61 -19.00
CA PHE A 295 21.79 3.79 -17.76
C PHE A 295 21.35 2.46 -17.14
N ALA A 296 21.29 2.41 -15.81
CA ALA A 296 20.62 1.37 -15.02
C ALA A 296 19.95 2.02 -13.80
N ALA A 297 18.69 1.69 -13.52
CA ALA A 297 18.09 2.06 -12.24
C ALA A 297 18.48 1.04 -11.16
N LEU A 298 18.48 1.50 -9.92
CA LEU A 298 18.39 0.72 -8.70
C LEU A 298 16.93 0.81 -8.20
N GLY A 299 16.67 0.38 -6.97
CA GLY A 299 15.43 0.61 -6.23
C GLY A 299 15.78 0.84 -4.75
N ASN A 300 14.97 1.61 -4.02
CA ASN A 300 15.17 1.78 -2.58
C ASN A 300 15.14 0.38 -1.91
N GLY A 301 16.16 0.05 -1.13
CA GLY A 301 16.35 -1.30 -0.56
C GLY A 301 17.31 -2.22 -1.33
N GLY A 302 18.00 -1.74 -2.37
CA GLY A 302 19.18 -2.44 -2.92
C GLY A 302 18.89 -3.55 -3.93
N LYS A 303 17.74 -3.53 -4.62
CA LYS A 303 17.44 -4.40 -5.76
C LYS A 303 16.92 -3.57 -6.95
N ILE A 304 17.18 -4.03 -8.18
CA ILE A 304 17.01 -3.25 -9.42
C ILE A 304 15.59 -3.41 -10.00
N VAL A 305 14.95 -2.28 -10.38
CA VAL A 305 13.64 -2.26 -11.04
C VAL A 305 13.69 -1.44 -12.35
N ARG A 306 13.91 -2.14 -13.47
CA ARG A 306 13.94 -1.63 -14.87
C ARG A 306 15.01 -0.56 -15.20
N ALA A 307 15.10 -0.21 -16.49
CA ALA A 307 15.98 0.83 -17.03
C ALA A 307 15.50 1.29 -18.43
N PHE A 308 15.80 2.53 -18.82
CA PHE A 308 15.47 3.10 -20.13
C PHE A 308 16.72 3.33 -20.98
N SER A 309 16.57 3.45 -22.31
CA SER A 309 17.63 3.92 -23.22
C SER A 309 17.09 4.97 -24.19
N TRP A 310 17.92 5.98 -24.50
CA TRP A 310 17.64 6.98 -25.53
C TRP A 310 18.79 7.02 -26.53
N ALA A 311 18.48 6.69 -27.79
CA ALA A 311 19.42 6.70 -28.91
C ALA A 311 18.80 7.49 -30.07
N GLY A 312 18.77 8.81 -29.93
CA GLY A 312 18.25 9.75 -30.94
C GLY A 312 19.29 10.81 -31.26
N ASP A 313 19.61 10.97 -32.54
CA ASP A 313 20.61 11.94 -33.00
C ASP A 313 20.00 13.34 -33.09
N ILE A 314 20.63 14.33 -32.45
CA ILE A 314 20.11 15.71 -32.44
C ILE A 314 20.47 16.37 -33.77
N ASN A 315 19.44 16.86 -34.47
CA ASN A 315 19.43 17.49 -35.81
C ASN A 315 19.14 16.55 -37.00
N HIS A 316 17.87 16.19 -37.18
CA HIS A 316 17.31 16.16 -38.54
C HIS A 316 15.88 16.71 -38.59
N LYS A 317 15.53 17.41 -39.67
CA LYS A 317 14.21 18.02 -39.86
C LYS A 317 13.19 16.99 -40.34
N GLN A 318 11.93 17.17 -39.93
CA GLN A 318 10.72 16.65 -40.58
C GLN A 318 10.71 15.13 -40.84
N ALA A 319 10.60 14.35 -39.77
CA ALA A 319 9.66 13.24 -39.81
C ALA A 319 8.27 13.81 -39.48
N GLN A 320 7.43 14.05 -40.49
CA GLN A 320 6.03 14.36 -40.25
C GLN A 320 5.32 13.07 -39.83
N TYR A 321 5.02 12.93 -38.54
CA TYR A 321 3.80 12.21 -38.17
C TYR A 321 2.63 13.10 -38.51
N THR A 322 2.26 13.08 -39.79
CA THR A 322 0.95 13.56 -40.21
C THR A 322 -0.06 12.68 -39.49
N TYR A 323 -0.83 13.26 -38.57
CA TYR A 323 -2.15 12.73 -38.27
C TYR A 323 -2.97 12.92 -39.55
N GLU A 324 -2.83 11.97 -40.47
CA GLU A 324 -3.84 11.76 -41.51
C GLU A 324 -5.04 11.19 -40.77
N ILE A 325 -5.84 12.12 -40.21
CA ILE A 325 -7.24 11.87 -39.92
C ILE A 325 -7.79 11.27 -41.19
N VAL A 326 -8.13 9.98 -41.16
CA VAL A 326 -8.91 9.37 -42.22
C VAL A 326 -10.24 10.11 -42.17
N ASP A 327 -10.39 11.05 -43.10
CA ASP A 327 -11.55 11.91 -43.21
C ASP A 327 -12.77 11.02 -43.47
N LEU A 328 -13.49 10.69 -42.40
CA LEU A 328 -14.80 10.06 -42.46
C LEU A 328 -15.83 11.12 -42.86
N THR A 329 -15.64 11.71 -44.04
CA THR A 329 -16.66 12.44 -44.79
C THR A 329 -17.74 11.47 -45.28
N ARG A 330 -18.49 10.91 -44.33
CA ARG A 330 -19.96 10.97 -44.45
C ARG A 330 -20.33 12.43 -44.25
N GLU A 331 -21.03 13.02 -45.22
CA GLU A 331 -21.44 14.43 -45.20
C GLU A 331 -22.61 14.70 -44.23
N ASP A 332 -22.81 13.83 -43.23
CA ASP A 332 -23.91 13.85 -42.27
C ASP A 332 -23.42 14.40 -40.91
N LYS A 333 -23.30 15.72 -40.80
CA LYS A 333 -23.15 16.38 -39.49
C LYS A 333 -24.46 16.26 -38.70
N ILE A 334 -24.43 15.51 -37.59
CA ILE A 334 -25.56 15.33 -36.66
C ILE A 334 -25.55 16.37 -35.51
N PHE A 335 -24.58 17.29 -35.53
CA PHE A 335 -24.39 18.36 -34.56
C PHE A 335 -24.18 19.70 -35.28
N ASP A 336 -25.06 20.67 -34.99
CA ASP A 336 -24.89 22.11 -35.27
C ASP A 336 -25.11 22.92 -33.97
N ALA A 337 -24.77 22.32 -32.83
CA ALA A 337 -24.72 22.98 -31.54
C ALA A 337 -23.46 23.87 -31.50
N SER A 338 -23.64 25.19 -31.44
CA SER A 338 -22.53 26.10 -31.16
C SER A 338 -22.08 25.96 -29.71
N ALA A 339 -20.80 26.25 -29.44
CA ALA A 339 -20.31 26.50 -28.09
C ALA A 339 -21.22 27.50 -27.34
N PRO A 340 -21.39 27.37 -26.01
CA PRO A 340 -22.43 28.08 -25.25
C PRO A 340 -22.40 29.59 -25.50
N SER A 341 -23.57 30.16 -25.79
CA SER A 341 -23.69 31.54 -26.31
C SER A 341 -23.28 32.62 -25.30
N SER A 342 -23.36 32.28 -24.01
CA SER A 342 -22.99 33.10 -22.87
C SER A 342 -22.85 32.24 -21.62
N ILE A 343 -21.92 32.61 -20.75
CA ILE A 343 -21.83 32.12 -19.36
C ILE A 343 -21.74 33.36 -18.47
N ASP A 344 -22.70 33.53 -17.57
CA ASP A 344 -22.71 34.59 -16.56
C ASP A 344 -22.76 33.96 -15.16
N ILE A 345 -21.86 34.41 -14.27
CA ILE A 345 -21.88 34.09 -12.84
C ILE A 345 -22.48 35.28 -12.11
N ASN A 346 -23.57 35.07 -11.36
CA ASN A 346 -24.18 36.13 -10.57
C ASN A 346 -23.72 36.11 -9.10
N THR A 347 -24.09 37.16 -8.34
CA THR A 347 -23.78 37.29 -6.91
C THR A 347 -24.63 36.38 -5.99
N GLU A 348 -25.21 35.29 -6.51
CA GLU A 348 -26.01 34.30 -5.79
C GLU A 348 -25.46 32.87 -5.99
N SER A 349 -24.15 32.72 -6.19
CA SER A 349 -23.46 31.44 -6.48
C SER A 349 -24.14 30.62 -7.59
N SER A 350 -24.72 31.32 -8.58
CA SER A 350 -25.48 30.70 -9.65
C SER A 350 -24.82 30.94 -11.00
N ILE A 351 -24.64 29.87 -11.76
CA ILE A 351 -24.16 29.91 -13.13
C ILE A 351 -25.34 29.72 -14.08
N PHE A 352 -25.40 30.57 -15.10
CA PHE A 352 -26.34 30.45 -16.21
C PHE A 352 -25.59 29.98 -17.46
N VAL A 353 -26.05 28.89 -18.05
CA VAL A 353 -25.55 28.37 -19.34
C VAL A 353 -26.72 28.23 -20.30
N SER A 354 -26.60 28.80 -21.49
CA SER A 354 -27.65 28.78 -22.52
C SER A 354 -27.21 27.91 -23.71
N PHE A 355 -28.08 27.01 -24.14
CA PHE A 355 -27.88 26.16 -25.32
C PHE A 355 -29.06 26.29 -26.30
N ASP A 356 -28.75 26.44 -27.58
CA ASP A 356 -29.70 26.24 -28.68
C ASP A 356 -29.65 24.75 -29.07
N VAL A 357 -30.66 23.97 -28.63
CA VAL A 357 -30.73 22.52 -28.87
C VAL A 357 -31.75 22.22 -29.97
N THR A 358 -31.35 21.44 -30.98
CA THR A 358 -32.15 21.18 -32.19
C THR A 358 -32.95 19.88 -32.18
N GLU A 359 -32.69 18.98 -31.23
CA GLU A 359 -33.30 17.65 -31.10
C GLU A 359 -33.40 17.22 -29.61
N GLU A 360 -34.44 16.47 -29.23
CA GLU A 360 -34.65 15.94 -27.86
C GLU A 360 -33.47 15.08 -27.37
N ARG A 361 -32.74 15.53 -26.33
CA ARG A 361 -31.49 14.89 -25.85
C ARG A 361 -31.23 15.08 -24.35
N ALA A 362 -30.44 14.16 -23.77
CA ALA A 362 -29.90 14.24 -22.41
C ALA A 362 -28.58 15.04 -22.38
N ILE A 363 -28.43 15.94 -21.41
CA ILE A 363 -27.18 16.69 -21.18
C ILE A 363 -26.65 16.37 -19.78
N HIS A 364 -25.37 15.99 -19.71
CA HIS A 364 -24.66 15.74 -18.45
C HIS A 364 -23.66 16.88 -18.18
N PHE A 365 -23.74 17.47 -17.00
CA PHE A 365 -22.87 18.55 -16.55
C PHE A 365 -21.88 18.03 -15.52
N VAL A 366 -20.59 18.32 -15.69
CA VAL A 366 -19.54 18.00 -14.71
C VAL A 366 -18.70 19.25 -14.44
N LEU A 367 -18.61 19.60 -13.17
CA LEU A 367 -17.65 20.58 -12.64
C LEU A 367 -16.49 19.82 -12.02
N ALA A 368 -15.26 20.13 -12.42
CA ALA A 368 -14.06 19.69 -11.73
C ALA A 368 -13.18 20.87 -11.27
N ASP A 369 -12.40 20.67 -10.20
CA ASP A 369 -11.28 21.56 -9.90
C ASP A 369 -10.12 21.36 -10.89
N THR A 370 -9.07 22.20 -10.82
CA THR A 370 -7.86 22.03 -11.65
C THR A 370 -7.01 20.79 -11.31
N SER A 371 -7.48 19.90 -10.44
CA SER A 371 -6.92 18.56 -10.18
C SER A 371 -7.85 17.43 -10.65
N ASN A 372 -8.88 17.75 -11.45
CA ASN A 372 -9.93 16.86 -11.94
C ASN A 372 -10.88 16.27 -10.87
N ASN A 373 -10.86 16.76 -9.63
CA ASN A 373 -11.83 16.31 -8.62
C ASN A 373 -13.23 16.83 -8.97
N VAL A 374 -14.21 15.94 -9.18
CA VAL A 374 -15.59 16.33 -9.50
C VAL A 374 -16.26 16.97 -8.28
N VAL A 375 -16.46 18.29 -8.33
CA VAL A 375 -17.07 19.08 -7.24
C VAL A 375 -18.60 19.10 -7.36
N PHE A 376 -19.13 18.98 -8.57
CA PHE A 376 -20.58 18.93 -8.83
C PHE A 376 -20.85 18.17 -10.14
N SER A 377 -21.95 17.41 -10.18
CA SER A 377 -22.49 16.90 -11.44
C SER A 377 -24.02 16.91 -11.43
N ALA A 378 -24.61 17.06 -12.62
CA ALA A 378 -26.06 17.09 -12.82
C ALA A 378 -26.42 16.51 -14.18
N SER A 379 -27.71 16.19 -14.39
CA SER A 379 -28.21 15.64 -15.66
C SER A 379 -29.64 16.08 -15.89
N GLU A 380 -29.95 16.54 -17.10
CA GLU A 380 -31.31 16.98 -17.45
C GLU A 380 -31.66 16.61 -18.91
N GLN A 381 -32.94 16.34 -19.15
CA GLN A 381 -33.50 16.16 -20.49
C GLN A 381 -33.92 17.51 -21.10
N VAL A 382 -33.81 17.61 -22.43
CA VAL A 382 -34.17 18.81 -23.20
C VAL A 382 -35.13 18.42 -24.32
N ASP A 383 -36.22 19.18 -24.44
CA ASP A 383 -37.32 18.97 -25.40
C ASP A 383 -37.13 19.86 -26.65
N ASP A 384 -37.80 19.52 -27.75
CA ASP A 384 -37.50 19.98 -29.11
C ASP A 384 -37.66 21.51 -29.31
N GLN A 385 -36.65 22.14 -29.94
CA GLN A 385 -36.65 23.55 -30.40
C GLN A 385 -36.86 24.62 -29.32
N ALA A 386 -36.10 24.55 -28.22
CA ALA A 386 -35.97 25.65 -27.27
C ALA A 386 -34.50 26.05 -27.06
N SER A 387 -34.24 27.37 -27.06
CA SER A 387 -33.08 27.93 -26.36
C SER A 387 -33.36 27.81 -24.87
N LYS A 388 -32.56 27.03 -24.13
CA LYS A 388 -32.83 26.68 -22.73
C LYS A 388 -31.73 27.19 -21.82
N ASP A 389 -32.11 28.07 -20.89
CA ASP A 389 -31.24 28.59 -19.84
C ASP A 389 -31.21 27.64 -18.64
N PHE A 390 -30.06 27.02 -18.38
CA PHE A 390 -29.82 26.21 -17.20
C PHE A 390 -29.31 27.10 -16.07
N LYS A 391 -30.13 27.34 -15.03
CA LYS A 391 -29.66 27.96 -13.78
C LYS A 391 -29.13 26.86 -12.85
N ILE A 392 -27.82 26.67 -12.84
CA ILE A 392 -27.15 25.81 -11.87
C ILE A 392 -26.91 26.65 -10.61
N VAL A 393 -27.59 26.31 -9.51
CA VAL A 393 -27.37 26.92 -8.18
C VAL A 393 -26.36 26.06 -7.44
N LEU A 394 -25.19 26.60 -7.13
CA LEU A 394 -24.07 25.87 -6.53
C LEU A 394 -24.05 26.14 -5.02
N PRO A 395 -24.05 25.11 -4.14
CA PRO A 395 -24.26 25.31 -2.71
C PRO A 395 -23.25 26.25 -2.04
N GLU A 396 -21.97 26.09 -2.37
CA GLU A 396 -20.85 26.95 -1.98
C GLU A 396 -19.69 26.68 -2.97
N LEU A 397 -18.86 27.70 -3.25
CA LEU A 397 -17.65 27.57 -4.06
C LEU A 397 -16.50 28.32 -3.39
N TYR A 398 -15.37 27.63 -3.21
CA TYR A 398 -14.13 28.24 -2.76
C TYR A 398 -13.47 29.05 -3.88
N SER A 399 -12.61 30.01 -3.53
CA SER A 399 -11.72 30.71 -4.46
C SER A 399 -10.88 29.71 -5.26
N GLY A 400 -10.94 29.77 -6.59
CA GLY A 400 -10.13 28.88 -7.42
C GLY A 400 -10.38 28.97 -8.93
N ASN A 401 -9.46 28.34 -9.67
CA ASN A 401 -9.65 27.99 -11.07
C ASN A 401 -10.42 26.66 -11.11
N TYR A 402 -11.50 26.61 -11.89
CA TYR A 402 -12.28 25.39 -12.08
C TYR A 402 -12.37 25.05 -13.57
N GLU A 403 -12.23 23.78 -13.91
CA GLU A 403 -12.37 23.27 -15.27
C GLU A 403 -13.76 22.67 -15.42
N TRP A 404 -14.63 23.35 -16.18
CA TRP A 404 -15.97 22.84 -16.45
C TRP A 404 -15.94 21.97 -17.70
N GLN A 405 -16.49 20.76 -17.61
CA GLN A 405 -16.57 19.82 -18.72
C GLN A 405 -18.04 19.44 -18.94
N ILE A 406 -18.58 19.86 -20.09
CA ILE A 406 -19.97 19.59 -20.45
C ILE A 406 -19.97 18.41 -21.41
N PHE A 407 -20.63 17.33 -20.98
CA PHE A 407 -20.71 16.05 -21.68
C PHE A 407 -22.08 15.95 -22.36
N MET A 408 -22.10 16.21 -23.67
CA MET A 408 -23.32 16.09 -24.48
C MET A 408 -23.37 14.70 -25.12
N SER A 409 -24.29 13.87 -24.65
CA SER A 409 -24.57 12.54 -25.20
C SER A 409 -25.88 12.57 -25.98
N ALA A 410 -25.83 12.34 -27.30
CA ALA A 410 -27.03 12.00 -28.05
C ALA A 410 -27.53 10.62 -27.58
N VAL A 411 -28.83 10.51 -27.27
CA VAL A 411 -29.47 9.24 -26.97
C VAL A 411 -29.96 8.64 -28.29
N ASP A 412 -29.13 7.81 -28.91
CA ASP A 412 -29.55 6.91 -29.99
C ASP A 412 -28.84 5.55 -29.84
N ASP A 413 -29.52 4.48 -30.21
CA ASP A 413 -29.23 3.14 -29.70
C ASP A 413 -27.92 2.56 -30.28
N ASN A 414 -26.97 2.22 -29.38
CA ASN A 414 -25.75 1.40 -29.58
C ASN A 414 -24.43 2.09 -30.01
N THR A 415 -24.25 3.42 -29.98
CA THR A 415 -22.88 4.01 -29.99
C THR A 415 -22.82 5.38 -29.31
N PRO A 416 -22.09 5.55 -28.18
CA PRO A 416 -21.85 6.86 -27.60
C PRO A 416 -20.97 7.72 -28.52
N ILE A 417 -21.56 8.79 -29.07
CA ILE A 417 -20.82 9.89 -29.70
C ILE A 417 -20.73 11.00 -28.66
N SER A 418 -19.62 11.05 -27.93
CA SER A 418 -19.36 12.08 -26.92
C SER A 418 -18.56 13.24 -27.51
N GLU A 419 -19.20 14.39 -27.73
CA GLU A 419 -18.48 15.67 -27.86
C GLU A 419 -18.31 16.27 -26.45
N VAL A 420 -17.07 16.57 -26.08
CA VAL A 420 -16.71 17.15 -24.77
C VAL A 420 -16.38 18.62 -24.96
N PHE A 421 -17.15 19.49 -24.30
CA PHE A 421 -16.89 20.92 -24.28
C PHE A 421 -16.23 21.30 -22.96
N THR A 422 -14.90 21.45 -22.98
CA THR A 422 -14.11 21.95 -21.85
C THR A 422 -14.03 23.48 -21.88
N GLN A 423 -14.37 24.14 -20.78
CA GLN A 423 -14.18 25.58 -20.62
C GLN A 423 -13.73 25.89 -19.18
N SER A 424 -12.52 26.43 -19.05
CA SER A 424 -11.98 26.89 -17.76
C SER A 424 -12.74 28.14 -17.30
N VAL A 425 -13.18 28.18 -16.05
CA VAL A 425 -13.92 29.30 -15.45
C VAL A 425 -13.25 29.69 -14.13
N MET A 426 -12.87 30.96 -14.02
CA MET A 426 -12.40 31.55 -12.76
C MET A 426 -13.60 31.75 -11.84
N VAL A 427 -13.56 31.16 -10.64
CA VAL A 427 -14.53 31.48 -9.59
C VAL A 427 -13.83 32.21 -8.45
N ASN A 428 -14.06 33.52 -8.39
CA ASN A 428 -13.61 34.36 -7.29
C ASN A 428 -14.54 34.18 -6.07
N GLY A 429 -14.45 33.01 -5.42
CA GLY A 429 -14.94 32.83 -4.07
C GLY A 429 -14.21 33.76 -3.08
N VAL A 430 -14.81 34.03 -1.93
CA VAL A 430 -14.19 34.80 -0.84
C VAL A 430 -13.57 33.80 0.14
N GLU A 431 -12.30 33.96 0.50
CA GLU A 431 -11.70 33.09 1.54
C GLU A 431 -12.42 33.30 2.88
N PHE A 432 -12.68 32.21 3.61
CA PHE A 432 -13.37 32.29 4.91
C PHE A 432 -12.46 32.92 5.98
N GLY A 433 -12.44 34.24 6.01
CA GLY A 433 -11.57 35.07 6.85
C GLY A 433 -10.92 36.25 6.11
N ASP A 434 -10.95 36.29 4.78
CA ASP A 434 -10.65 37.50 4.00
C ASP A 434 -11.80 38.49 4.18
N LEU A 435 -11.50 39.69 4.70
CA LEU A 435 -12.49 40.71 5.07
C LEU A 435 -12.27 42.06 4.37
N ASP A 436 -11.19 42.26 3.62
CA ASP A 436 -11.12 43.36 2.64
C ASP A 436 -11.04 42.97 1.16
N GLY A 437 -11.06 41.67 0.87
CA GLY A 437 -11.36 41.08 -0.44
C GLY A 437 -10.16 41.05 -1.39
N ASP A 438 -8.93 40.96 -0.85
CA ASP A 438 -7.69 40.92 -1.65
C ASP A 438 -7.03 39.54 -1.79
N GLY A 439 -7.69 38.47 -1.30
CA GLY A 439 -7.35 37.09 -1.63
C GLY A 439 -6.35 36.41 -0.70
N ASP A 440 -6.06 37.01 0.46
CA ASP A 440 -5.38 36.34 1.56
C ASP A 440 -5.93 36.78 2.94
N ILE A 441 -5.56 36.06 4.01
CA ILE A 441 -5.93 36.38 5.39
C ILE A 441 -4.71 36.99 6.09
N ASP A 442 -4.78 38.29 6.39
CA ASP A 442 -3.64 39.08 6.82
C ASP A 442 -3.93 39.95 8.08
N LYS A 443 -2.98 40.84 8.40
CA LYS A 443 -3.07 41.87 9.42
C LYS A 443 -4.15 42.94 9.13
N LYS A 444 -4.64 43.06 7.90
CA LYS A 444 -5.79 43.89 7.49
C LYS A 444 -7.09 43.28 8.02
N ASP A 445 -7.33 42.01 7.75
CA ASP A 445 -8.59 41.30 8.00
C ASP A 445 -8.79 41.08 9.48
N THR A 446 -7.74 40.58 10.13
CA THR A 446 -7.70 40.47 11.59
C THR A 446 -7.93 41.83 12.26
N LYS A 447 -7.45 42.94 11.68
CA LYS A 447 -7.70 44.32 12.17
C LYS A 447 -9.10 44.83 11.81
N ALA A 448 -9.66 44.46 10.66
CA ALA A 448 -11.02 44.78 10.25
C ALA A 448 -12.02 44.10 11.19
N PHE A 449 -11.85 42.81 11.44
CA PHE A 449 -12.63 42.05 12.40
C PHE A 449 -12.49 42.58 13.83
N ASN A 450 -11.27 42.90 14.26
CA ASN A 450 -11.02 43.54 15.55
C ASN A 450 -11.55 45.00 15.60
N THR A 451 -12.04 45.56 14.50
CA THR A 451 -12.78 46.83 14.45
C THR A 451 -14.28 46.56 14.53
N LEU A 452 -14.79 45.54 13.82
CA LEU A 452 -16.17 45.04 13.95
C LEU A 452 -16.49 44.64 15.39
N LEU A 453 -15.67 43.79 16.03
CA LEU A 453 -15.76 43.39 17.44
C LEU A 453 -15.67 44.56 18.44
N LYS A 454 -15.17 45.74 18.03
CA LYS A 454 -15.13 46.96 18.85
C LYS A 454 -16.25 47.94 18.54
N SER A 455 -17.06 47.72 17.51
CA SER A 455 -18.22 48.55 17.21
C SER A 455 -19.31 48.41 18.28
N GLY A 456 -19.50 47.19 18.78
CA GLY A 456 -20.59 46.83 19.70
C GLY A 456 -21.90 46.49 19.00
N GLU A 457 -21.93 46.48 17.66
CA GLU A 457 -23.04 45.92 16.88
C GLU A 457 -23.01 44.38 16.94
N PRO A 458 -24.17 43.70 16.89
CA PRO A 458 -24.22 42.24 16.77
C PRO A 458 -23.74 41.80 15.37
N LEU A 459 -22.80 40.84 15.35
CA LEU A 459 -22.26 40.22 14.14
C LEU A 459 -22.95 38.87 13.89
N GLY A 460 -23.09 38.46 12.63
CA GLY A 460 -23.72 37.18 12.27
C GLY A 460 -22.74 36.01 12.30
N ALA A 461 -23.27 34.80 12.06
CA ALA A 461 -22.51 33.55 12.14
C ALA A 461 -21.38 33.44 11.09
N GLU A 462 -21.41 34.25 10.04
CA GLU A 462 -20.32 34.43 9.08
C GLU A 462 -18.98 34.90 9.70
N TYR A 463 -19.00 35.32 10.97
CA TYR A 463 -17.82 35.71 11.75
C TYR A 463 -17.46 34.75 12.90
N ASP A 464 -18.15 33.59 13.01
CA ASP A 464 -17.90 32.54 14.01
C ASP A 464 -16.69 31.67 13.57
N PHE A 465 -15.51 32.29 13.56
CA PHE A 465 -14.26 31.66 13.09
C PHE A 465 -13.78 30.52 14.00
N ASN A 466 -14.30 30.38 15.23
CA ASN A 466 -14.02 29.23 16.09
C ASN A 466 -15.12 28.15 16.09
N GLY A 467 -16.35 28.48 15.66
CA GLY A 467 -17.49 27.57 15.53
C GLY A 467 -18.29 27.33 16.83
N ASP A 468 -18.04 28.12 17.89
CA ASP A 468 -18.64 27.96 19.23
C ASP A 468 -20.04 28.62 19.37
N GLY A 469 -20.54 29.25 18.31
CA GLY A 469 -21.86 29.87 18.25
C GLY A 469 -21.91 31.29 18.82
N LYS A 470 -20.76 31.92 19.10
CA LYS A 470 -20.67 33.26 19.72
C LYS A 470 -19.49 34.07 19.19
N VAL A 471 -19.76 34.95 18.23
CA VAL A 471 -18.77 35.90 17.68
C VAL A 471 -18.22 36.83 18.77
N ASP A 472 -17.01 36.55 19.27
CA ASP A 472 -16.34 37.35 20.30
C ASP A 472 -14.81 37.52 20.06
N LYS A 473 -14.03 37.78 21.12
CA LYS A 473 -12.57 37.97 21.04
C LYS A 473 -11.81 36.66 20.83
N ASN A 474 -12.45 35.50 20.95
CA ASN A 474 -11.85 34.20 20.67
C ASN A 474 -11.77 33.95 19.15
N ASP A 475 -12.77 34.36 18.39
CA ASP A 475 -12.74 34.36 16.92
C ASP A 475 -11.60 35.22 16.36
N TYR A 476 -11.25 36.32 17.03
CA TYR A 476 -10.08 37.12 16.63
C TYR A 476 -8.75 36.36 16.79
N LYS A 477 -8.69 35.33 17.65
CA LYS A 477 -7.56 34.39 17.70
C LYS A 477 -7.67 33.32 16.62
N ALA A 478 -8.88 32.81 16.34
CA ALA A 478 -9.12 31.80 15.32
C ALA A 478 -8.79 32.33 13.91
N LEU A 479 -9.31 33.52 13.56
CA LEU A 479 -8.94 34.25 12.35
C LEU A 479 -7.42 34.49 12.24
N ARG A 480 -6.75 34.82 13.36
CA ARG A 480 -5.27 34.93 13.41
C ARG A 480 -4.52 33.60 13.28
N ALA A 481 -5.19 32.46 13.38
CA ALA A 481 -4.62 31.15 13.10
C ALA A 481 -4.85 30.70 11.64
N LEU A 482 -5.88 31.23 10.97
CA LEU A 482 -6.13 31.06 9.54
C LEU A 482 -5.16 31.90 8.67
N CYS A 483 -4.56 32.94 9.24
CA CYS A 483 -3.64 33.88 8.57
C CYS A 483 -2.63 33.21 7.61
N THR A 484 -2.66 33.62 6.33
CA THR A 484 -1.95 33.00 5.20
C THR A 484 -0.42 33.14 5.31
N TYR A 485 0.06 34.20 5.98
CA TYR A 485 1.50 34.43 6.20
C TYR A 485 2.02 33.85 7.53
N ASP A 486 3.10 33.06 7.48
CA ASP A 486 3.82 32.52 8.66
C ASP A 486 4.17 33.55 9.74
N LYS A 487 4.39 34.82 9.35
CA LYS A 487 4.74 35.91 10.28
C LYS A 487 3.51 36.52 10.97
N CYS A 488 2.31 36.19 10.51
CA CYS A 488 1.04 36.48 11.18
C CYS A 488 0.53 35.25 11.97
N LYS A 489 0.65 34.06 11.38
CA LYS A 489 0.31 32.77 11.98
C LYS A 489 1.03 32.59 13.32
N VAL A 490 0.32 32.22 14.37
CA VAL A 490 0.96 31.85 15.64
C VAL A 490 1.38 30.39 15.52
N SER A 491 2.66 30.14 15.23
CA SER A 491 3.22 28.79 15.34
C SER A 491 3.07 28.34 16.79
N LEU A 492 2.23 27.32 17.00
CA LEU A 492 2.08 26.64 18.26
C LEU A 492 3.25 25.66 18.44
N THR A 493 3.60 25.35 19.67
CA THR A 493 4.37 24.13 19.98
C THR A 493 3.46 22.91 19.94
N LEU A 494 4.00 21.70 19.73
CA LEU A 494 3.21 20.46 19.73
C LEU A 494 2.33 20.30 21.00
N SER A 495 2.82 20.74 22.16
CA SER A 495 2.02 20.78 23.40
C SER A 495 0.82 21.72 23.33
N GLU A 496 0.96 22.88 22.68
CA GLU A 496 -0.14 23.84 22.46
C GLU A 496 -1.08 23.37 21.34
N GLU A 497 -0.58 22.70 20.31
CA GLU A 497 -1.40 22.02 19.29
C GLU A 497 -2.29 20.95 19.92
N LEU A 498 -1.71 20.08 20.75
CA LEU A 498 -2.42 19.03 21.48
C LEU A 498 -3.51 19.58 22.40
N VAL A 499 -3.21 20.60 23.21
CA VAL A 499 -4.20 21.26 24.06
C VAL A 499 -5.34 21.85 23.21
N LYS A 500 -5.01 22.59 22.14
CA LYS A 500 -6.01 23.18 21.24
C LYS A 500 -6.88 22.12 20.56
N ALA A 501 -6.28 21.05 20.05
CA ALA A 501 -7.01 19.95 19.40
C ALA A 501 -7.96 19.29 20.40
N ARG A 502 -7.47 18.94 21.60
CA ARG A 502 -8.26 18.33 22.66
C ARG A 502 -9.43 19.22 23.11
N GLU A 503 -9.22 20.53 23.29
CA GLU A 503 -10.27 21.50 23.60
C GLU A 503 -11.31 21.64 22.46
N THR A 504 -10.84 21.71 21.21
CA THR A 504 -11.70 21.84 20.02
C THR A 504 -12.56 20.60 19.82
N LEU A 505 -11.97 19.40 19.90
CA LEU A 505 -12.68 18.13 19.74
C LEU A 505 -13.68 17.91 20.88
N SER A 506 -13.30 18.20 22.13
CA SER A 506 -14.23 18.14 23.28
C SER A 506 -15.44 19.06 23.10
N THR A 507 -15.24 20.24 22.50
CA THR A 507 -16.32 21.22 22.24
C THR A 507 -17.23 20.75 21.10
N LEU A 508 -16.67 20.22 20.02
CA LEU A 508 -17.43 19.67 18.89
C LEU A 508 -18.23 18.42 19.29
N ILE A 509 -17.66 17.53 20.11
CA ILE A 509 -18.37 16.36 20.66
C ILE A 509 -19.62 16.80 21.43
N ALA A 510 -19.48 17.70 22.41
CA ALA A 510 -20.62 18.16 23.21
C ALA A 510 -21.70 18.85 22.37
N LEU A 511 -21.30 19.60 21.33
CA LEU A 511 -22.23 20.28 20.42
C LEU A 511 -22.98 19.30 19.52
N MET A 512 -22.29 18.28 19.00
CA MET A 512 -22.90 17.23 18.17
C MET A 512 -23.80 16.31 19.01
N GLU A 513 -23.52 16.11 20.32
CA GLU A 513 -24.43 15.45 21.27
C GLU A 513 -25.71 16.27 21.52
N ASP A 514 -25.61 17.59 21.69
CA ASP A 514 -26.77 18.48 21.83
C ASP A 514 -27.63 18.51 20.54
N ASP A 515 -27.00 18.41 19.35
CA ASP A 515 -27.67 18.22 18.05
C ASP A 515 -28.21 16.78 17.83
N GLY A 516 -27.94 15.84 18.74
CA GLY A 516 -28.45 14.47 18.73
C GLY A 516 -27.73 13.50 17.77
N ILE A 517 -26.53 13.85 17.33
CA ILE A 517 -25.68 13.05 16.43
C ILE A 517 -24.79 12.12 17.28
N ASP A 518 -24.54 10.90 16.79
CA ASP A 518 -23.58 10.00 17.44
C ASP A 518 -22.13 10.53 17.35
N VAL A 519 -21.41 10.39 18.46
CA VAL A 519 -20.03 10.87 18.67
C VAL A 519 -19.13 9.83 19.35
N GLU A 520 -19.56 8.57 19.51
CA GLU A 520 -18.80 7.61 20.34
C GLU A 520 -17.43 7.24 19.74
N LYS A 521 -17.28 7.29 18.40
CA LYS A 521 -15.96 7.23 17.73
C LYS A 521 -15.03 8.34 18.21
N GLU A 522 -15.51 9.58 18.32
CA GLU A 522 -14.68 10.74 18.67
C GLU A 522 -14.38 10.80 20.18
N LYS A 523 -15.27 10.26 21.01
CA LYS A 523 -14.97 9.96 22.42
C LYS A 523 -13.93 8.84 22.55
N MET A 524 -13.87 7.90 21.62
CA MET A 524 -12.79 6.91 21.53
C MET A 524 -11.48 7.59 21.09
N THR A 525 -11.50 8.45 20.06
CA THR A 525 -10.35 9.27 19.65
C THR A 525 -9.73 10.07 20.79
N LEU A 526 -10.54 10.81 21.57
CA LEU A 526 -10.04 11.55 22.75
C LEU A 526 -9.42 10.62 23.81
N TYR A 527 -9.97 9.41 23.97
CA TYR A 527 -9.51 8.46 24.96
C TYR A 527 -8.20 7.78 24.54
N THR A 528 -8.05 7.43 23.27
CA THR A 528 -6.78 6.97 22.70
C THR A 528 -5.72 8.05 22.78
N ALA A 529 -6.05 9.30 22.44
CA ALA A 529 -5.13 10.43 22.60
C ALA A 529 -4.68 10.62 24.07
N ASP A 530 -5.61 10.68 25.04
CA ASP A 530 -5.25 10.82 26.46
C ASP A 530 -4.39 9.66 26.99
N ILE A 531 -4.62 8.43 26.53
CA ILE A 531 -3.80 7.26 26.90
C ILE A 531 -2.39 7.35 26.29
N PHE A 532 -2.27 7.68 25.00
CA PHE A 532 -0.96 7.79 24.35
C PHE A 532 -0.14 8.99 24.83
N LEU A 533 -0.77 10.11 25.21
CA LEU A 533 -0.06 11.22 25.84
C LEU A 533 0.55 10.83 27.20
N LYS A 534 -0.16 10.02 27.98
CA LYS A 534 0.36 9.43 29.23
C LYS A 534 1.51 8.44 28.97
N TRP A 535 1.42 7.62 27.92
CA TRP A 535 2.48 6.68 27.55
C TRP A 535 3.72 7.39 27.01
N ALA A 536 3.56 8.43 26.19
CA ALA A 536 4.65 9.27 25.71
C ALA A 536 5.35 10.06 26.83
N ASP A 537 4.62 10.42 27.89
CA ASP A 537 5.19 10.99 29.12
C ASP A 537 5.97 9.93 29.91
N TRP A 538 5.56 8.66 29.92
CA TRP A 538 6.34 7.56 30.52
C TRP A 538 7.62 7.27 29.71
N ASP A 539 7.52 7.18 28.39
CA ASP A 539 8.67 6.89 27.51
C ASP A 539 9.74 8.00 27.57
N ALA A 540 9.31 9.27 27.58
CA ALA A 540 10.22 10.40 27.75
C ALA A 540 10.95 10.41 29.12
N GLN A 541 10.49 9.64 30.10
CA GLN A 541 11.12 9.47 31.41
C GLN A 541 11.97 8.20 31.51
N HIS A 542 11.84 7.23 30.58
CA HIS A 542 12.53 5.93 30.63
C HIS A 542 13.19 5.51 29.28
N PRO A 543 13.93 6.40 28.59
CA PRO A 543 14.56 6.07 27.30
C PRO A 543 15.65 4.99 27.42
N ASP A 544 16.24 4.82 28.61
CA ASP A 544 17.19 3.76 28.93
C ASP A 544 16.52 2.37 28.95
N ILE A 545 15.30 2.28 29.49
CA ILE A 545 14.52 1.03 29.46
C ILE A 545 14.16 0.67 28.02
N LEU A 546 13.71 1.64 27.22
CA LEU A 546 13.36 1.45 25.81
C LEU A 546 14.58 1.01 24.98
N GLN A 547 15.72 1.70 25.11
CA GLN A 547 16.95 1.33 24.41
C GLN A 547 17.42 -0.10 24.76
N SER A 548 17.30 -0.50 26.04
CA SER A 548 17.60 -1.89 26.45
C SER A 548 16.65 -2.87 25.73
N HIS A 549 15.34 -2.61 25.74
CA HIS A 549 14.36 -3.50 25.09
C HIS A 549 14.58 -3.62 23.57
N TYR A 550 14.93 -2.52 22.90
CA TYR A 550 15.18 -2.51 21.46
C TYR A 550 16.50 -3.18 21.08
N SER A 551 17.58 -2.96 21.83
CA SER A 551 18.88 -3.60 21.55
C SER A 551 18.91 -5.09 21.94
N GLU A 552 18.23 -5.48 23.02
CA GLU A 552 18.05 -6.89 23.41
C GLU A 552 17.10 -7.66 22.47
N SER A 553 16.38 -6.98 21.58
CA SER A 553 15.56 -7.62 20.54
C SER A 553 16.37 -8.45 19.53
N GLY A 554 17.67 -8.14 19.37
CA GLY A 554 18.54 -8.73 18.36
C GLY A 554 18.24 -8.34 16.91
N GLN A 555 17.39 -7.33 16.69
CA GLN A 555 16.96 -6.87 15.35
C GLN A 555 17.32 -5.42 15.02
N ILE A 556 17.62 -4.61 16.04
CA ILE A 556 18.00 -3.19 15.91
C ILE A 556 19.35 -3.01 16.61
N ASP A 557 20.23 -2.21 16.01
CA ASP A 557 21.55 -1.86 16.55
C ASP A 557 21.44 -1.02 17.85
N ILE A 558 22.50 -0.91 18.65
CA ILE A 558 22.45 -0.20 19.95
C ILE A 558 22.40 1.33 19.82
N GLU A 559 22.90 1.89 18.73
CA GLU A 559 22.81 3.31 18.37
C GLU A 559 21.43 3.60 17.74
N GLU A 560 20.97 2.77 16.80
CA GLU A 560 19.60 2.82 16.25
C GLU A 560 18.53 2.71 17.36
N ALA A 561 18.73 1.82 18.34
CA ALA A 561 17.87 1.67 19.51
C ALA A 561 17.81 2.92 20.38
N ALA A 562 18.89 3.72 20.43
CA ALA A 562 18.92 4.99 21.15
C ALA A 562 18.10 6.07 20.42
N GLU A 563 18.24 6.13 19.09
CA GLU A 563 17.48 7.07 18.25
C GLU A 563 15.98 6.74 18.29
N LEU A 564 15.60 5.46 18.18
CA LEU A 564 14.22 5.01 18.26
C LEU A 564 13.58 5.31 19.63
N ALA A 565 14.33 5.11 20.72
CA ALA A 565 13.89 5.44 22.08
C ALA A 565 13.73 6.95 22.32
N ALA A 566 14.56 7.78 21.67
CA ALA A 566 14.45 9.24 21.74
C ALA A 566 13.35 9.82 20.83
N TRP A 567 13.04 9.14 19.72
CA TRP A 567 12.02 9.54 18.74
C TRP A 567 10.59 9.22 19.19
N LEU A 568 10.37 8.01 19.74
CA LEU A 568 9.03 7.49 20.06
C LEU A 568 8.13 8.46 20.85
N PRO A 569 8.60 9.15 21.92
CA PRO A 569 7.73 10.05 22.67
C PRO A 569 7.15 11.21 21.85
N ASN A 570 7.81 11.64 20.77
CA ASN A 570 7.27 12.67 19.89
C ASN A 570 6.36 12.07 18.83
N PHE A 571 6.68 10.89 18.30
CA PHE A 571 5.81 10.14 17.39
C PHE A 571 4.43 9.84 18.00
N GLU A 572 4.37 9.37 19.26
CA GLU A 572 3.10 9.14 19.96
C GLU A 572 2.31 10.46 20.16
N ARG A 573 3.00 11.57 20.45
CA ARG A 573 2.37 12.90 20.61
C ARG A 573 1.86 13.48 19.28
N GLU A 574 2.61 13.32 18.20
CA GLU A 574 2.21 13.75 16.85
C GLU A 574 1.03 12.92 16.35
N GLY A 575 1.09 11.59 16.48
CA GLY A 575 -0.03 10.73 16.11
C GLY A 575 -1.28 10.96 16.96
N ALA A 576 -1.15 11.27 18.25
CA ALA A 576 -2.28 11.66 19.11
C ALA A 576 -2.90 13.02 18.72
N ARG A 577 -2.10 13.99 18.26
CA ARG A 577 -2.61 15.25 17.67
C ARG A 577 -3.39 14.95 16.39
N ASP A 578 -2.81 14.14 15.51
CA ASP A 578 -3.34 13.91 14.18
C ASP A 578 -4.70 13.22 14.20
N ILE A 579 -4.88 12.13 14.98
CA ILE A 579 -6.21 11.47 15.10
C ILE A 579 -7.27 12.43 15.66
N MET A 580 -6.90 13.34 16.57
CA MET A 580 -7.82 14.38 17.05
C MET A 580 -8.15 15.41 15.96
N GLN A 581 -7.20 15.77 15.09
CA GLN A 581 -7.41 16.71 13.99
C GLN A 581 -8.29 16.10 12.89
N GLU A 582 -8.03 14.84 12.53
CA GLU A 582 -8.83 14.04 11.60
C GLU A 582 -10.30 13.95 12.10
N ALA A 583 -10.50 13.67 13.39
CA ALA A 583 -11.82 13.66 14.03
C ALA A 583 -12.50 15.06 14.08
N ILE A 584 -11.75 16.13 14.34
CA ILE A 584 -12.25 17.52 14.31
C ILE A 584 -12.79 17.85 12.93
N ASP A 585 -12.04 17.58 11.87
CA ASP A 585 -12.42 17.95 10.51
C ASP A 585 -13.53 17.04 9.97
N ARG A 586 -13.59 15.77 10.42
CA ARG A 586 -14.75 14.88 10.23
C ARG A 586 -16.03 15.45 10.84
N LEU A 587 -16.04 15.85 12.11
CA LEU A 587 -17.21 16.45 12.75
C LEU A 587 -17.61 17.78 12.08
N LYS A 588 -16.65 18.64 11.70
CA LYS A 588 -16.93 19.86 10.94
C LYS A 588 -17.57 19.57 9.59
N LYS A 589 -17.05 18.58 8.83
CA LYS A 589 -17.63 18.14 7.55
C LYS A 589 -19.07 17.70 7.77
N MET A 590 -19.32 16.83 8.75
CA MET A 590 -20.66 16.35 9.07
C MET A 590 -21.62 17.50 9.42
N ARG A 591 -21.21 18.46 10.26
CA ARG A 591 -22.03 19.60 10.67
C ARG A 591 -22.32 20.57 9.50
N ARG A 592 -21.33 20.85 8.65
CA ARG A 592 -21.48 21.70 7.45
C ARG A 592 -22.41 21.09 6.42
N GLU A 593 -22.19 19.83 6.07
CA GLU A 593 -22.92 19.12 5.01
C GLU A 593 -24.20 18.43 5.53
N SER A 594 -24.57 18.65 6.81
CA SER A 594 -25.75 18.05 7.48
C SER A 594 -25.79 16.51 7.41
N LEU A 595 -24.62 15.88 7.51
CA LEU A 595 -24.43 14.44 7.32
C LEU A 595 -24.75 13.65 8.59
N VAL A 596 -25.47 12.54 8.42
CA VAL A 596 -25.88 11.66 9.52
C VAL A 596 -25.23 10.28 9.34
N ARG A 597 -24.47 9.84 10.35
CA ARG A 597 -23.97 8.45 10.41
C ARG A 597 -24.96 7.53 11.11
N ARG A 598 -24.87 6.23 10.82
CA ARG A 598 -25.45 5.20 11.69
C ARG A 598 -24.73 5.22 13.05
N PRO A 599 -25.43 5.16 14.20
CA PRO A 599 -24.79 5.19 15.51
C PRO A 599 -23.84 4.01 15.74
N GLY A 600 -22.67 4.28 16.30
CA GLY A 600 -21.72 3.24 16.69
C GLY A 600 -22.26 2.30 17.78
N ILE A 601 -21.94 1.01 17.67
CA ILE A 601 -22.25 0.02 18.71
C ILE A 601 -20.98 -0.31 19.49
N LEU A 602 -20.97 0.03 20.79
CA LEU A 602 -20.03 -0.56 21.74
C LEU A 602 -20.60 -1.91 22.22
N VAL A 603 -19.77 -2.95 22.13
CA VAL A 603 -20.15 -4.32 22.49
C VAL A 603 -19.88 -4.58 23.97
N ASP A 604 -20.86 -5.10 24.69
CA ASP A 604 -20.74 -5.59 26.07
C ASP A 604 -20.36 -7.08 26.03
N TYR A 605 -19.07 -7.34 26.19
CA TYR A 605 -18.48 -8.69 26.13
C TYR A 605 -19.03 -9.65 27.19
N SER A 606 -19.79 -9.19 28.20
CA SER A 606 -20.50 -10.05 29.16
C SER A 606 -21.86 -10.55 28.65
N ARG A 607 -22.37 -9.94 27.58
CA ARG A 607 -23.68 -10.19 26.95
C ARG A 607 -23.58 -10.70 25.51
N VAL A 608 -22.36 -10.98 25.02
CA VAL A 608 -22.13 -11.66 23.74
C VAL A 608 -22.27 -13.16 23.96
N ASP A 609 -23.21 -13.78 23.26
CA ASP A 609 -23.41 -15.23 23.22
C ASP A 609 -23.02 -15.78 21.84
N VAL A 610 -22.36 -16.94 21.82
CA VAL A 610 -22.19 -17.74 20.60
C VAL A 610 -23.54 -18.35 20.23
N SER A 611 -24.23 -17.81 19.23
CA SER A 611 -25.58 -18.27 18.85
C SER A 611 -25.80 -18.18 17.34
N ASN A 612 -26.55 -19.16 16.80
CA ASN A 612 -26.86 -19.25 15.36
C ASN A 612 -25.62 -19.02 14.47
N GLN A 613 -24.53 -19.75 14.75
CA GLN A 613 -23.31 -19.79 13.93
C GLN A 613 -22.48 -18.48 13.96
N ASN A 614 -22.92 -17.49 14.74
CA ASN A 614 -22.38 -16.14 14.80
C ASN A 614 -22.06 -15.75 16.27
N LEU A 615 -21.35 -14.63 16.44
CA LEU A 615 -21.29 -13.93 17.74
C LEU A 615 -22.41 -12.91 17.81
N THR A 616 -23.19 -12.93 18.90
CA THR A 616 -24.46 -12.19 18.97
C THR A 616 -24.66 -11.46 20.30
N GLN A 617 -25.20 -10.24 20.25
CA GLN A 617 -25.65 -9.47 21.41
C GLN A 617 -27.11 -9.07 21.21
N ASP A 618 -27.97 -9.38 22.19
CA ASP A 618 -29.44 -9.14 22.13
C ASP A 618 -30.13 -9.71 20.86
N GLY A 619 -29.54 -10.74 20.24
CA GLY A 619 -30.02 -11.37 19.01
C GLY A 619 -29.60 -10.69 17.71
N LYS A 620 -28.75 -9.66 17.76
CA LYS A 620 -28.06 -9.07 16.60
C LYS A 620 -26.62 -9.60 16.49
N PRO A 621 -26.05 -9.74 15.29
CA PRO A 621 -24.62 -10.06 15.14
C PRO A 621 -23.74 -8.93 15.71
N VAL A 622 -22.57 -9.29 16.21
CA VAL A 622 -21.52 -8.37 16.69
C VAL A 622 -20.13 -8.93 16.40
N PHE A 623 -19.18 -8.05 16.10
CA PHE A 623 -17.78 -8.41 15.82
C PHE A 623 -16.87 -8.01 16.98
N LEU A 624 -15.95 -8.88 17.34
CA LEU A 624 -15.08 -8.69 18.51
C LEU A 624 -13.63 -8.46 18.09
N ALA A 625 -12.99 -7.47 18.71
CA ALA A 625 -11.54 -7.30 18.66
C ALA A 625 -10.98 -7.08 20.06
N ASP A 626 -9.85 -7.71 20.33
CA ASP A 626 -9.07 -7.58 21.56
C ASP A 626 -7.58 -7.77 21.20
N TYR A 627 -6.67 -7.84 22.17
CA TYR A 627 -5.23 -7.87 21.91
C TYR A 627 -4.53 -8.90 22.79
N THR A 628 -3.60 -9.66 22.20
CA THR A 628 -2.87 -10.70 22.92
C THR A 628 -2.07 -10.08 24.08
N TRP A 629 -2.22 -10.69 25.26
CA TRP A 629 -1.65 -10.30 26.57
C TRP A 629 -2.15 -8.99 27.20
N LYS A 630 -3.14 -8.30 26.62
CA LYS A 630 -3.73 -7.09 27.21
C LYS A 630 -4.32 -7.37 28.61
N PRO A 631 -4.00 -6.54 29.64
CA PRO A 631 -4.66 -6.62 30.94
C PRO A 631 -6.16 -6.31 30.84
N LEU A 632 -6.98 -7.02 31.61
CA LEU A 632 -8.40 -6.73 31.80
C LEU A 632 -8.62 -5.57 32.79
N ASP A 633 -7.92 -4.47 32.57
CA ASP A 633 -8.10 -3.24 33.35
C ASP A 633 -9.30 -2.43 32.82
N PRO A 634 -10.11 -1.79 33.67
CA PRO A 634 -11.18 -0.86 33.24
C PRO A 634 -10.72 0.25 32.28
N GLU A 635 -9.44 0.65 32.30
CA GLU A 635 -8.88 1.61 31.36
C GLU A 635 -8.69 1.04 29.94
N PHE A 636 -8.47 -0.27 29.82
CA PHE A 636 -8.26 -0.90 28.51
C PHE A 636 -9.53 -1.55 27.96
N THR A 637 -10.38 -2.05 28.84
CA THR A 637 -11.62 -2.77 28.49
C THR A 637 -12.78 -1.90 28.02
N ARG A 638 -12.65 -0.56 28.08
CA ARG A 638 -13.70 0.38 27.61
C ARG A 638 -13.92 0.33 26.09
N TYR A 639 -12.84 0.27 25.30
CA TYR A 639 -12.90 0.32 23.83
C TYR A 639 -12.07 -0.78 23.15
N TYR A 640 -10.94 -1.17 23.74
CA TYR A 640 -9.98 -2.09 23.11
C TYR A 640 -10.34 -3.58 23.36
N GLY A 641 -11.63 -3.89 23.47
CA GLY A 641 -12.15 -5.23 23.78
C GLY A 641 -12.03 -5.65 25.25
N ALA A 642 -12.78 -6.68 25.64
CA ALA A 642 -12.74 -7.29 26.96
C ALA A 642 -12.81 -8.83 26.94
N MET A 643 -12.10 -9.47 26.00
CA MET A 643 -12.06 -10.93 25.88
C MET A 643 -11.23 -11.59 26.97
N ASP A 644 -11.86 -12.43 27.79
CA ASP A 644 -11.21 -13.18 28.86
C ASP A 644 -10.43 -14.43 28.34
N GLY A 645 -9.99 -15.28 29.27
CA GLY A 645 -9.45 -16.61 28.99
C GLY A 645 -8.84 -17.27 30.23
N HIS A 646 -8.59 -18.58 30.14
CA HIS A 646 -7.88 -19.33 31.19
C HIS A 646 -6.77 -20.20 30.60
N TYR A 647 -5.56 -20.10 31.16
CA TYR A 647 -4.38 -20.83 30.68
C TYR A 647 -4.23 -22.17 31.42
N ILE A 648 -4.14 -23.27 30.67
CA ILE A 648 -3.82 -24.62 31.19
C ILE A 648 -2.58 -25.19 30.51
N ALA A 649 -1.81 -26.00 31.24
CA ALA A 649 -0.57 -26.58 30.74
C ALA A 649 -0.25 -27.96 31.36
N PRO A 650 0.40 -28.88 30.64
CA PRO A 650 0.80 -30.19 31.17
C PRO A 650 1.65 -30.13 32.44
N ASN A 651 2.49 -29.10 32.63
CA ASN A 651 3.28 -28.91 33.84
C ASN A 651 2.44 -28.64 35.10
N PHE A 652 1.12 -28.45 34.99
CA PHE A 652 0.21 -28.34 36.13
C PHE A 652 -0.03 -29.70 36.82
N ILE A 653 0.34 -30.82 36.19
CA ILE A 653 0.17 -32.17 36.75
C ILE A 653 1.46 -32.70 37.41
N GLN A 654 1.27 -33.35 38.56
CA GLN A 654 2.29 -34.00 39.37
C GLN A 654 2.42 -35.49 38.96
N GLU A 655 3.51 -36.15 39.38
CA GLU A 655 3.83 -37.54 39.01
C GLU A 655 2.76 -38.57 39.44
N ASP A 656 1.97 -38.26 40.49
CA ASP A 656 0.84 -39.08 40.95
C ASP A 656 -0.48 -38.80 40.20
N GLY A 657 -0.43 -37.98 39.14
CA GLY A 657 -1.61 -37.57 38.36
C GLY A 657 -2.48 -36.50 39.05
N SER A 658 -2.07 -35.96 40.20
CA SER A 658 -2.79 -34.86 40.88
C SER A 658 -2.41 -33.48 40.32
N PRO A 659 -3.29 -32.46 40.41
CA PRO A 659 -2.97 -31.11 39.97
C PRO A 659 -2.20 -30.34 41.04
N ARG A 660 -1.29 -29.47 40.63
CA ARG A 660 -0.60 -28.53 41.53
C ARG A 660 -1.62 -27.59 42.18
N ALA A 661 -1.60 -27.54 43.51
CA ALA A 661 -2.66 -26.89 44.28
C ALA A 661 -2.93 -25.41 43.91
N TYR A 662 -1.90 -24.60 43.62
CA TYR A 662 -2.08 -23.16 43.38
C TYR A 662 -2.79 -22.85 42.05
N VAL A 663 -2.43 -23.52 40.95
CA VAL A 663 -3.12 -23.37 39.65
C VAL A 663 -4.52 -23.96 39.66
N TYR A 664 -4.71 -25.07 40.39
CA TYR A 664 -6.04 -25.64 40.59
C TYR A 664 -6.95 -24.69 41.38
N GLN A 665 -6.45 -24.11 42.47
CA GLN A 665 -7.16 -23.09 43.24
C GLN A 665 -7.48 -21.85 42.38
N GLN A 666 -6.53 -21.36 41.59
CA GLN A 666 -6.75 -20.23 40.67
C GLN A 666 -7.90 -20.53 39.68
N ALA A 667 -7.94 -21.72 39.09
CA ALA A 667 -9.03 -22.15 38.21
C ALA A 667 -10.39 -22.31 38.92
N GLN A 668 -10.38 -22.66 40.21
CA GLN A 668 -11.60 -22.69 41.04
C GLN A 668 -12.10 -21.29 41.43
N GLU A 669 -11.20 -20.31 41.59
CA GLU A 669 -11.50 -18.97 42.11
C GLU A 669 -11.83 -17.93 41.03
N GLN A 670 -11.46 -18.15 39.75
CA GLN A 670 -11.76 -17.22 38.64
C GLN A 670 -13.29 -17.11 38.40
N GLN A 671 -13.85 -15.91 38.57
CA GLN A 671 -15.28 -15.61 38.44
C GLN A 671 -15.64 -14.82 37.16
N GLU A 672 -14.69 -14.65 36.25
CA GLU A 672 -14.79 -13.68 35.15
C GLU A 672 -15.99 -13.89 34.23
N THR A 673 -16.53 -12.76 33.76
CA THR A 673 -17.90 -12.65 33.25
C THR A 673 -18.00 -12.35 31.76
N THR A 674 -16.88 -12.16 31.05
CA THR A 674 -16.86 -11.83 29.62
C THR A 674 -16.47 -13.03 28.74
N ILE A 675 -16.88 -12.97 27.47
CA ILE A 675 -16.60 -14.02 26.47
C ILE A 675 -15.09 -14.19 26.26
N GLY A 676 -14.62 -15.43 26.07
CA GLY A 676 -13.19 -15.74 25.93
C GLY A 676 -12.92 -17.20 25.59
N ALA A 677 -11.63 -17.56 25.53
CA ALA A 677 -11.16 -18.91 25.23
C ALA A 677 -10.17 -19.46 26.27
N ALA A 678 -10.20 -20.77 26.51
CA ALA A 678 -9.22 -21.47 27.35
C ALA A 678 -7.99 -21.89 26.53
N PHE A 679 -6.80 -21.43 26.90
CA PHE A 679 -5.54 -21.69 26.18
C PHE A 679 -4.84 -22.95 26.71
N LEU A 680 -4.69 -23.98 25.87
CA LEU A 680 -3.85 -25.15 26.17
C LEU A 680 -2.43 -24.97 25.63
N SER A 681 -1.47 -24.86 26.53
CA SER A 681 -0.05 -24.73 26.19
C SER A 681 0.62 -26.09 26.04
N GLN A 682 1.09 -26.41 24.83
CA GLN A 682 1.87 -27.62 24.55
C GLN A 682 3.38 -27.44 24.79
N ASN A 683 3.78 -26.25 25.27
CA ASN A 683 5.18 -25.91 25.54
C ASN A 683 5.65 -26.27 26.96
N ALA A 684 4.77 -26.20 27.94
CA ALA A 684 5.15 -26.29 29.35
C ALA A 684 4.89 -27.69 29.91
N ILE A 685 5.89 -28.57 29.82
CA ILE A 685 5.86 -29.94 30.37
C ILE A 685 6.53 -30.07 31.76
N PRO A 686 6.15 -31.05 32.60
CA PRO A 686 6.84 -31.33 33.85
C PRO A 686 8.29 -31.80 33.65
N ASN A 687 9.16 -31.63 34.66
CA ASN A 687 10.48 -32.27 34.62
C ASN A 687 10.41 -33.78 34.89
N TRP A 688 9.53 -34.22 35.81
CA TRP A 688 9.39 -35.65 36.18
C TRP A 688 9.11 -36.56 34.97
N ILE A 689 8.36 -36.07 33.95
CA ILE A 689 8.03 -36.91 32.79
C ILE A 689 9.23 -37.09 31.86
N LYS A 690 10.11 -36.09 31.73
CA LYS A 690 11.38 -36.20 30.99
C LYS A 690 12.42 -37.03 31.74
N GLU A 691 12.39 -36.99 33.06
CA GLU A 691 13.26 -37.79 33.92
C GLU A 691 12.87 -39.28 33.89
N ASN A 692 11.56 -39.59 33.77
CA ASN A 692 11.04 -40.94 33.67
C ASN A 692 10.97 -41.50 32.23
N TYR A 693 10.82 -40.64 31.22
CA TYR A 693 10.74 -40.98 29.80
C TYR A 693 11.59 -40.00 28.97
N PRO A 694 12.93 -40.16 28.89
CA PRO A 694 13.79 -39.24 28.13
C PRO A 694 13.45 -39.18 26.63
N GLU A 695 12.91 -40.26 26.07
CA GLU A 695 12.43 -40.36 24.69
C GLU A 695 11.20 -39.48 24.38
N ILE A 696 10.56 -38.91 25.40
CA ILE A 696 9.38 -38.04 25.22
C ILE A 696 9.71 -36.74 24.48
N GLU A 697 10.99 -36.36 24.37
CA GLU A 697 11.45 -35.20 23.60
C GLU A 697 11.79 -35.56 22.12
N ASP A 698 11.73 -36.83 21.71
CA ASP A 698 11.96 -37.28 20.33
C ASP A 698 10.77 -36.94 19.41
N GLY A 699 10.64 -35.66 19.09
CA GLY A 699 9.49 -35.13 18.35
C GLY A 699 9.19 -33.67 18.62
N ILE A 700 9.96 -32.99 19.50
CA ILE A 700 9.75 -31.58 19.79
C ILE A 700 9.77 -30.69 18.55
N ARG A 701 9.01 -29.60 18.62
CA ARG A 701 8.82 -28.54 17.63
C ARG A 701 8.79 -27.19 18.34
N ILE A 702 8.58 -26.07 17.65
CA ILE A 702 8.62 -24.74 18.27
C ILE A 702 7.56 -24.58 19.38
N TYR A 703 6.32 -25.05 19.16
CA TYR A 703 5.21 -24.90 20.12
C TYR A 703 4.72 -26.18 20.81
N GLY A 704 5.20 -27.35 20.39
CA GLY A 704 4.99 -28.63 21.07
C GLY A 704 6.32 -29.17 21.60
N LYS A 705 6.45 -29.34 22.92
CA LYS A 705 7.73 -29.76 23.56
C LYS A 705 7.74 -31.23 23.98
N TYR A 706 6.95 -32.07 23.32
CA TYR A 706 6.90 -33.50 23.55
C TYR A 706 6.35 -34.24 22.33
N ASP A 707 6.62 -35.54 22.24
CA ASP A 707 6.04 -36.43 21.23
C ASP A 707 4.54 -36.71 21.51
N ILE A 708 3.71 -36.49 20.50
CA ILE A 708 2.25 -36.70 20.52
C ILE A 708 1.84 -38.17 20.41
N ASP A 709 2.72 -39.03 19.88
CA ASP A 709 2.50 -40.47 19.77
C ASP A 709 2.85 -41.20 21.09
N HIS A 710 3.81 -40.67 21.85
CA HIS A 710 4.26 -41.23 23.12
C HIS A 710 3.12 -41.43 24.16
N PRO A 711 2.90 -42.66 24.69
CA PRO A 711 1.78 -42.97 25.57
C PRO A 711 1.71 -42.12 26.85
N ALA A 712 2.86 -41.76 27.43
CA ALA A 712 2.89 -40.94 28.65
C ALA A 712 2.44 -39.49 28.40
N SER A 713 2.65 -38.94 27.19
CA SER A 713 2.16 -37.62 26.78
C SER A 713 0.64 -37.58 26.77
N ARG A 714 0.03 -38.61 26.15
CA ARG A 714 -1.43 -38.75 26.11
C ARG A 714 -1.99 -39.03 27.51
N GLN A 715 -1.29 -39.76 28.38
CA GLN A 715 -1.71 -39.91 29.78
C GLN A 715 -1.66 -38.59 30.56
N LEU A 716 -0.59 -37.80 30.40
CA LEU A 716 -0.44 -36.49 31.05
C LEU A 716 -1.58 -35.53 30.67
N LEU A 717 -2.01 -35.53 29.41
CA LEU A 717 -3.18 -34.76 28.96
C LEU A 717 -4.51 -35.30 29.50
N ARG A 718 -4.69 -36.63 29.61
CA ARG A 718 -5.88 -37.23 30.26
C ARG A 718 -6.02 -36.76 31.71
N ASP A 719 -4.90 -36.72 32.45
CA ASP A 719 -4.87 -36.25 33.83
C ASP A 719 -5.12 -34.73 33.92
N LEU A 720 -4.61 -33.94 32.96
CA LEU A 720 -4.89 -32.49 32.86
C LEU A 720 -6.38 -32.21 32.63
N PHE A 721 -7.00 -32.80 31.60
CA PHE A 721 -8.41 -32.56 31.28
C PHE A 721 -9.35 -33.06 32.37
N ARG A 722 -9.03 -34.20 33.02
CA ARG A 722 -9.82 -34.71 34.17
C ARG A 722 -9.95 -33.70 35.31
N HIS A 723 -8.90 -32.91 35.57
CA HIS A 723 -8.89 -31.96 36.68
C HIS A 723 -9.36 -30.56 36.26
N PHE A 724 -8.99 -30.07 35.07
CA PHE A 724 -9.26 -28.69 34.67
C PHE A 724 -10.55 -28.51 33.87
N SER A 725 -10.91 -29.39 32.93
CA SER A 725 -12.15 -29.22 32.13
C SER A 725 -13.43 -29.10 32.99
N PRO A 726 -13.60 -29.83 34.11
CA PRO A 726 -14.73 -29.60 35.03
C PRO A 726 -14.81 -28.21 35.69
N LEU A 727 -13.71 -27.45 35.73
CA LEU A 727 -13.66 -26.11 36.32
C LEU A 727 -13.96 -25.00 35.30
N LEU A 728 -13.62 -25.25 34.03
CA LEU A 728 -13.79 -24.29 32.93
C LEU A 728 -15.14 -24.47 32.20
N LYS A 729 -15.83 -25.61 32.36
CA LYS A 729 -17.15 -25.89 31.78
C LYS A 729 -18.16 -24.79 32.09
N GLY A 730 -18.79 -24.25 31.04
CA GLY A 730 -19.89 -23.28 31.16
C GLY A 730 -19.49 -21.93 31.78
N LYS A 731 -18.23 -21.55 31.65
CA LYS A 731 -17.72 -20.21 32.00
C LYS A 731 -17.78 -19.32 30.74
N LYS A 732 -18.10 -18.04 30.88
CA LYS A 732 -18.14 -17.12 29.71
C LYS A 732 -16.77 -17.07 28.99
N PHE A 733 -15.69 -17.13 29.77
CA PHE A 733 -14.30 -17.21 29.29
C PHE A 733 -13.91 -18.51 28.55
N SER A 734 -14.82 -19.46 28.38
CA SER A 734 -14.61 -20.69 27.60
C SER A 734 -15.60 -20.87 26.43
N GLU A 735 -16.43 -19.86 26.13
CA GLU A 735 -17.41 -19.95 25.04
C GLU A 735 -16.79 -19.87 23.63
N LEU A 736 -15.69 -19.13 23.45
CA LEU A 736 -14.84 -19.25 22.25
C LEU A 736 -13.99 -20.54 22.27
N GLY A 737 -14.19 -21.39 23.27
CA GLY A 737 -13.73 -22.78 23.30
C GLY A 737 -12.40 -23.01 23.98
N TYR A 738 -11.96 -24.26 23.92
CA TYR A 738 -10.61 -24.69 24.28
C TYR A 738 -9.71 -24.58 23.04
N MET A 739 -8.75 -23.67 23.06
CA MET A 739 -7.67 -23.55 22.08
C MET A 739 -6.66 -24.67 22.34
N LEU A 740 -6.68 -25.71 21.51
CA LEU A 740 -6.01 -26.99 21.76
C LEU A 740 -4.50 -26.97 21.46
N PHE A 741 -4.05 -26.12 20.54
CA PHE A 741 -2.65 -26.07 20.09
C PHE A 741 -2.35 -24.72 19.42
N ASN A 742 -1.31 -24.04 19.92
CA ASN A 742 -0.76 -22.83 19.32
C ASN A 742 0.13 -23.18 18.12
N GLU A 743 -0.23 -22.80 16.90
CA GLU A 743 0.60 -23.00 15.69
C GLU A 743 1.09 -24.46 15.51
N PRO A 744 0.18 -25.46 15.46
CA PRO A 744 0.55 -26.86 15.32
C PRO A 744 1.36 -27.05 14.04
N SER A 745 2.54 -27.64 14.15
CA SER A 745 3.48 -27.71 13.03
C SER A 745 4.55 -28.76 13.27
N TYR A 746 4.44 -29.88 12.54
CA TYR A 746 5.32 -31.05 12.61
C TYR A 746 6.02 -31.26 11.27
N PHE A 747 6.86 -30.29 10.87
CA PHE A 747 7.67 -30.35 9.65
C PHE A 747 8.59 -31.57 9.66
N THR A 748 8.70 -32.24 8.50
CA THR A 748 9.39 -33.53 8.32
C THR A 748 10.18 -33.62 7.00
N GLU A 749 10.37 -32.52 6.27
CA GLU A 749 11.32 -32.42 5.16
C GLU A 749 12.71 -31.99 5.67
N VAL A 750 13.79 -32.52 5.08
CA VAL A 750 15.17 -32.11 5.41
C VAL A 750 15.40 -30.65 5.02
N GLY A 751 15.69 -29.81 6.02
CA GLY A 751 16.09 -28.41 5.83
C GLY A 751 14.95 -27.39 5.78
N THR A 752 13.71 -27.76 6.12
CA THR A 752 12.61 -26.82 6.33
C THR A 752 12.65 -26.17 7.71
N TRP A 753 11.95 -25.03 7.86
CA TRP A 753 11.70 -24.40 9.16
C TRP A 753 10.98 -25.36 10.10
N ASN A 754 11.31 -25.34 11.40
CA ASN A 754 10.71 -26.21 12.43
C ASN A 754 10.77 -27.72 12.10
N THR A 755 11.68 -28.17 11.22
CA THR A 755 11.88 -29.60 10.95
C THR A 755 12.57 -30.30 12.11
N GLY A 756 12.33 -31.61 12.25
CA GLY A 756 12.94 -32.41 13.30
C GLY A 756 12.68 -33.90 13.14
N ILE A 757 13.32 -34.70 13.99
CA ILE A 757 13.08 -36.14 14.09
C ILE A 757 11.68 -36.44 14.64
N VAL A 758 11.37 -37.75 14.72
CA VAL A 758 10.20 -38.36 15.36
C VAL A 758 10.66 -39.51 16.25
N SER A 759 9.80 -39.99 17.15
CA SER A 759 10.12 -41.08 18.07
C SER A 759 9.98 -42.44 17.39
N GLN A 760 10.47 -43.49 18.07
CA GLN A 760 10.16 -44.87 17.66
C GLN A 760 8.65 -45.15 17.71
N TYR A 761 7.89 -44.56 18.65
CA TYR A 761 6.43 -44.72 18.71
C TYR A 761 5.74 -44.15 17.46
N THR A 762 6.25 -43.05 16.88
CA THR A 762 5.76 -42.54 15.59
C THR A 762 6.08 -43.51 14.44
N LEU A 763 7.21 -44.21 14.47
CA LEU A 763 7.58 -45.21 13.45
C LEU A 763 6.75 -46.50 13.58
N ASP A 764 6.57 -47.03 14.80
CA ASP A 764 5.70 -48.18 15.09
C ASP A 764 4.24 -47.91 14.63
N ASN A 765 3.76 -46.67 14.85
CA ASN A 765 2.47 -46.19 14.36
C ASN A 765 2.43 -46.07 12.81
N TYR A 766 3.55 -45.74 12.16
CA TYR A 766 3.64 -45.67 10.69
C TYR A 766 3.62 -47.05 10.04
N GLU A 767 4.38 -48.01 10.57
CA GLU A 767 4.37 -49.42 10.15
C GLU A 767 2.94 -50.00 10.26
N THR A 768 2.25 -49.70 11.36
CA THR A 768 0.84 -50.05 11.57
C THR A 768 -0.06 -49.41 10.50
N TRP A 769 0.03 -48.09 10.29
CA TRP A 769 -0.78 -47.36 9.30
C TRP A 769 -0.54 -47.84 7.86
N LEU A 770 0.71 -48.15 7.49
CA LEU A 770 1.05 -48.73 6.19
C LEU A 770 0.38 -50.10 6.01
N SER A 771 0.32 -50.92 7.05
CA SER A 771 -0.38 -52.21 7.00
C SER A 771 -1.88 -52.07 6.78
N GLU A 772 -2.50 -50.99 7.31
CA GLU A 772 -3.92 -50.68 7.11
C GLU A 772 -4.20 -50.05 5.72
N LYS A 773 -3.37 -49.12 5.25
CA LYS A 773 -3.48 -48.45 3.93
C LYS A 773 -3.24 -49.41 2.77
N HIS A 774 -2.26 -50.32 2.87
CA HIS A 774 -1.82 -51.18 1.76
C HIS A 774 -2.31 -52.65 1.86
N GLY A 775 -2.66 -53.13 3.06
CA GLY A 775 -3.20 -54.46 3.33
C GLY A 775 -2.24 -55.65 3.17
N ASP A 776 -1.34 -55.60 2.19
CA ASP A 776 -0.33 -56.63 1.90
C ASP A 776 1.00 -55.95 1.55
N ILE A 777 2.11 -56.44 2.11
CA ILE A 777 3.45 -55.86 1.92
C ILE A 777 3.90 -55.91 0.45
N SER A 778 3.36 -56.83 -0.36
CA SER A 778 3.61 -56.86 -1.81
C SER A 778 2.98 -55.67 -2.56
N THR A 779 1.85 -55.13 -2.08
CA THR A 779 1.26 -53.89 -2.62
C THR A 779 2.23 -52.72 -2.41
N LEU A 780 2.69 -52.51 -1.17
CA LEU A 780 3.66 -51.48 -0.82
C LEU A 780 4.96 -51.64 -1.60
N ASN A 781 5.53 -52.86 -1.64
CA ASN A 781 6.77 -53.14 -2.39
C ASN A 781 6.64 -52.81 -3.89
N ASN A 782 5.49 -53.08 -4.51
CA ASN A 782 5.24 -52.74 -5.92
C ASN A 782 5.16 -51.22 -6.15
N LEU A 783 4.53 -50.47 -5.23
CA LEU A 783 4.41 -49.01 -5.31
C LEU A 783 5.76 -48.31 -5.04
N TRP A 784 6.46 -48.74 -3.99
CA TRP A 784 7.69 -48.10 -3.50
C TRP A 784 8.96 -48.56 -4.24
N GLY A 785 8.88 -49.64 -5.03
CA GLY A 785 10.04 -50.28 -5.66
C GLY A 785 10.97 -50.98 -4.67
N SER A 786 10.43 -51.41 -3.52
CA SER A 786 11.16 -52.00 -2.40
C SER A 786 11.00 -53.54 -2.32
N THR A 787 11.63 -54.17 -1.33
CA THR A 787 11.66 -55.64 -1.16
C THR A 787 11.58 -56.05 0.31
N TYR A 788 10.77 -55.37 1.11
CA TYR A 788 10.51 -55.68 2.52
C TYR A 788 9.77 -57.02 2.66
N VAL A 789 10.02 -57.77 3.75
CA VAL A 789 9.41 -59.09 3.98
C VAL A 789 8.10 -58.99 4.79
N SER A 790 8.01 -57.97 5.63
CA SER A 790 6.87 -57.58 6.47
C SER A 790 6.81 -56.05 6.59
N PHE A 791 5.75 -55.51 7.20
CA PHE A 791 5.68 -54.08 7.51
C PHE A 791 6.69 -53.70 8.60
N ASP A 792 6.96 -54.62 9.53
CA ASP A 792 8.00 -54.58 10.57
C ASP A 792 9.46 -54.44 10.03
N ASP A 793 9.67 -54.59 8.71
CA ASP A 793 10.97 -54.36 8.06
C ASP A 793 11.08 -52.94 7.45
N VAL A 794 10.00 -52.17 7.40
CA VAL A 794 9.98 -50.83 6.78
C VAL A 794 10.74 -49.86 7.66
N ASN A 795 11.73 -49.18 7.07
CA ASN A 795 12.62 -48.27 7.79
C ASN A 795 12.80 -46.99 6.96
N GLU A 796 12.16 -45.91 7.40
CA GLU A 796 12.30 -44.57 6.82
C GLU A 796 13.13 -43.66 7.74
N THR A 797 14.00 -42.85 7.12
CA THR A 797 14.75 -41.81 7.82
C THR A 797 13.96 -40.51 7.80
N ILE A 798 13.51 -40.06 8.96
CA ILE A 798 12.76 -38.83 9.16
C ILE A 798 13.65 -37.80 9.88
N PRO A 799 13.76 -36.53 9.41
CA PRO A 799 13.07 -35.95 8.26
C PRO A 799 13.55 -36.50 6.89
N MET A 800 12.63 -36.54 5.92
CA MET A 800 12.83 -37.08 4.58
C MET A 800 13.46 -36.05 3.61
N PRO A 801 14.32 -36.46 2.66
CA PRO A 801 14.81 -35.57 1.61
C PRO A 801 13.70 -35.11 0.65
N ARG A 802 13.65 -33.80 0.33
CA ARG A 802 12.73 -33.21 -0.67
C ARG A 802 12.73 -33.94 -2.03
N ALA A 803 13.86 -34.58 -2.39
CA ALA A 803 14.00 -35.35 -3.62
C ALA A 803 13.09 -36.61 -3.69
N LEU A 804 12.35 -36.94 -2.63
CA LEU A 804 11.29 -37.96 -2.65
C LEU A 804 9.90 -37.40 -2.99
N GLN A 805 9.72 -36.07 -3.05
CA GLN A 805 8.42 -35.47 -3.39
C GLN A 805 7.94 -35.93 -4.77
N GLY A 806 6.67 -36.34 -4.86
CA GLY A 806 6.09 -36.98 -6.04
C GLY A 806 6.31 -38.51 -6.13
N THR A 807 6.90 -39.14 -5.11
CA THR A 807 7.01 -40.61 -5.01
C THR A 807 6.02 -41.20 -3.99
N PRO A 808 5.58 -42.47 -4.14
CA PRO A 808 4.70 -43.13 -3.18
C PRO A 808 5.18 -43.11 -1.72
N ARG A 809 6.50 -43.19 -1.48
CA ARG A 809 7.11 -43.10 -0.14
C ARG A 809 6.82 -41.75 0.54
N TRP A 810 6.87 -40.67 -0.24
CA TRP A 810 6.57 -39.32 0.23
C TRP A 810 5.07 -39.14 0.43
N MET A 811 4.24 -39.59 -0.51
CA MET A 811 2.78 -39.56 -0.38
C MET A 811 2.31 -40.24 0.91
N ASP A 812 2.77 -41.45 1.15
CA ASP A 812 2.39 -42.24 2.33
C ASP A 812 2.83 -41.57 3.64
N TRP A 813 4.08 -41.13 3.76
CA TRP A 813 4.55 -40.48 4.98
C TRP A 813 3.85 -39.15 5.25
N MET A 814 3.63 -38.29 4.23
CA MET A 814 2.96 -37.01 4.45
C MET A 814 1.47 -37.19 4.80
N THR A 815 0.82 -38.18 4.19
CA THR A 815 -0.55 -38.58 4.55
C THR A 815 -0.61 -39.12 6.00
N PHE A 816 0.35 -39.95 6.40
CA PHE A 816 0.48 -40.41 7.79
C PHE A 816 0.76 -39.27 8.79
N ASN A 817 1.62 -38.31 8.42
CA ASN A 817 1.94 -37.16 9.29
C ASN A 817 0.71 -36.26 9.51
N ASN A 818 -0.12 -36.05 8.47
CA ASN A 818 -1.44 -35.41 8.60
C ASN A 818 -2.38 -36.26 9.49
N HIS A 819 -2.43 -37.58 9.28
CA HIS A 819 -3.30 -38.50 10.03
C HIS A 819 -3.00 -38.51 11.53
N ARG A 820 -1.74 -38.70 11.95
CA ARG A 820 -1.37 -38.83 13.38
C ARG A 820 -1.60 -37.52 14.17
N VAL A 821 -1.40 -36.37 13.54
CA VAL A 821 -1.67 -35.05 14.15
C VAL A 821 -3.19 -34.83 14.23
N THR A 822 -3.96 -35.23 13.22
CA THR A 822 -5.43 -35.20 13.24
C THR A 822 -5.99 -36.11 14.34
N ASP A 823 -5.47 -37.33 14.51
CA ASP A 823 -5.80 -38.21 15.63
C ASP A 823 -5.45 -37.57 16.98
N PHE A 824 -4.31 -36.88 17.11
CA PHE A 824 -3.96 -36.16 18.34
C PHE A 824 -4.98 -35.06 18.69
N PHE A 825 -5.48 -34.30 17.71
CA PHE A 825 -6.59 -33.36 17.91
C PHE A 825 -7.91 -34.06 18.25
N ALA A 826 -8.24 -35.16 17.58
CA ALA A 826 -9.41 -35.96 17.89
C ALA A 826 -9.36 -36.54 19.32
N PHE A 827 -8.18 -37.00 19.76
CA PHE A 827 -7.91 -37.45 21.11
C PHE A 827 -8.17 -36.33 22.14
N MET A 828 -7.59 -35.14 21.96
CA MET A 828 -7.81 -34.02 22.90
C MET A 828 -9.29 -33.62 22.99
N ASN A 829 -9.97 -33.48 21.84
CA ASN A 829 -11.41 -33.23 21.78
C ASN A 829 -12.22 -34.32 22.53
N ASN A 830 -11.90 -35.60 22.31
CA ASN A 830 -12.57 -36.73 22.95
C ASN A 830 -12.30 -36.85 24.46
N GLU A 831 -11.15 -36.38 24.97
CA GLU A 831 -10.90 -36.34 26.42
C GLU A 831 -11.61 -35.18 27.11
N ILE A 832 -11.60 -33.98 26.53
CA ILE A 832 -12.32 -32.81 27.07
C ILE A 832 -13.83 -33.12 27.16
N ARG A 833 -14.41 -33.70 26.10
CA ARG A 833 -15.86 -34.00 26.02
C ARG A 833 -16.36 -35.09 26.99
N LYS A 834 -15.48 -35.76 27.74
CA LYS A 834 -15.87 -36.63 28.87
C LYS A 834 -16.29 -35.85 30.11
N TYR A 835 -15.81 -34.61 30.24
CA TYR A 835 -16.02 -33.73 31.38
C TYR A 835 -16.90 -32.54 30.99
N ASP A 836 -16.76 -32.06 29.76
CA ASP A 836 -17.59 -31.03 29.16
C ASP A 836 -18.10 -31.45 27.77
N PRO A 837 -19.20 -32.21 27.68
CA PRO A 837 -19.71 -32.75 26.41
C PRO A 837 -20.05 -31.68 25.36
N ASP A 838 -20.40 -30.48 25.84
CA ASP A 838 -20.84 -29.33 25.06
C ASP A 838 -19.67 -28.38 24.72
N ALA A 839 -18.42 -28.78 25.04
CA ALA A 839 -17.25 -27.94 24.89
C ALA A 839 -17.01 -27.51 23.43
N ASN A 840 -16.95 -26.19 23.24
CA ASN A 840 -16.37 -25.60 22.05
C ASN A 840 -14.86 -25.83 22.00
N SER A 841 -14.30 -26.00 20.80
CA SER A 841 -12.87 -26.24 20.64
C SER A 841 -12.36 -25.77 19.29
N HIS A 842 -11.08 -25.39 19.27
CA HIS A 842 -10.38 -24.89 18.10
C HIS A 842 -8.87 -25.15 18.18
N ALA A 843 -8.15 -24.97 17.07
CA ALA A 843 -6.69 -24.93 17.01
C ALA A 843 -6.28 -23.66 16.29
N LYS A 844 -5.15 -23.05 16.66
CA LYS A 844 -4.61 -21.86 15.98
C LYS A 844 -3.89 -22.30 14.70
N LEU A 845 -4.61 -22.38 13.57
CA LEU A 845 -4.08 -22.82 12.27
C LEU A 845 -3.42 -21.69 11.47
N MET A 846 -2.10 -21.74 11.31
CA MET A 846 -1.30 -20.81 10.49
C MET A 846 -1.75 -20.80 9.01
N PRO A 847 -2.42 -19.76 8.48
CA PRO A 847 -3.03 -19.82 7.13
C PRO A 847 -2.03 -20.04 5.99
N TRP A 848 -0.77 -19.63 6.17
CA TRP A 848 0.31 -19.85 5.22
C TRP A 848 0.66 -21.34 5.03
N LEU A 849 0.40 -22.22 6.01
CA LEU A 849 0.55 -23.67 5.83
C LEU A 849 -0.42 -24.21 4.76
N PHE A 850 -1.59 -23.58 4.59
CA PHE A 850 -2.52 -23.94 3.53
C PHE A 850 -2.20 -23.23 2.22
N SER A 851 -2.07 -21.91 2.24
CA SER A 851 -1.96 -21.10 1.02
C SER A 851 -0.61 -21.21 0.32
N ASP A 852 0.45 -21.67 1.00
CA ASP A 852 1.77 -21.90 0.42
C ASP A 852 2.04 -23.37 0.05
N ALA A 853 3.16 -23.61 -0.64
CA ALA A 853 3.44 -24.87 -1.36
C ALA A 853 4.03 -26.03 -0.53
N ALA A 854 4.27 -25.85 0.78
CA ALA A 854 4.82 -26.91 1.64
C ALA A 854 3.69 -27.78 2.22
N ARG A 855 3.93 -29.09 2.37
CA ARG A 855 2.97 -30.05 2.95
C ARG A 855 3.59 -31.05 3.94
N ASP A 856 4.84 -30.83 4.35
CA ASP A 856 5.56 -31.72 5.26
C ASP A 856 5.24 -31.50 6.76
N HIS A 857 4.35 -30.56 7.06
CA HIS A 857 4.03 -30.04 8.39
C HIS A 857 2.98 -30.84 9.17
N GLY A 858 2.30 -31.81 8.56
CA GLY A 858 1.34 -32.69 9.25
C GLY A 858 0.05 -31.98 9.70
N VAL A 859 -0.43 -30.95 9.00
CA VAL A 859 -1.64 -30.21 9.37
C VAL A 859 -2.67 -30.33 8.26
N ASP A 860 -3.69 -31.15 8.49
CA ASP A 860 -4.84 -31.24 7.59
C ASP A 860 -5.88 -30.18 7.96
N PHE A 861 -6.00 -29.16 7.11
CA PHE A 861 -6.89 -28.02 7.34
C PHE A 861 -8.37 -28.42 7.25
N GLU A 862 -8.74 -29.39 6.41
CA GLU A 862 -10.13 -29.86 6.36
C GLU A 862 -10.45 -30.72 7.58
N ALA A 863 -9.61 -31.71 7.90
CA ALA A 863 -9.89 -32.64 8.99
C ALA A 863 -9.89 -31.96 10.36
N ILE A 864 -8.93 -31.05 10.62
CA ILE A 864 -8.87 -30.32 11.91
C ILE A 864 -10.04 -29.33 12.06
N THR A 865 -10.45 -28.66 10.97
CA THR A 865 -11.67 -27.82 10.97
C THR A 865 -12.93 -28.66 11.17
N ASN A 866 -12.98 -29.88 10.61
CA ASN A 866 -14.09 -30.80 10.81
C ASN A 866 -14.19 -31.35 12.24
N LEU A 867 -13.07 -31.53 12.95
CA LEU A 867 -13.07 -31.92 14.38
C LEU A 867 -13.53 -30.80 15.33
N ASN A 868 -13.25 -29.54 14.98
CA ASN A 868 -13.44 -28.37 15.85
C ASN A 868 -14.81 -27.70 15.64
N THR A 869 -15.34 -27.00 16.65
CA THR A 869 -16.63 -26.26 16.56
C THR A 869 -16.44 -24.77 16.32
N ILE A 870 -15.22 -24.27 16.50
CA ILE A 870 -14.82 -22.92 16.13
C ILE A 870 -13.64 -23.06 15.16
N THR A 871 -13.75 -22.35 14.05
CA THR A 871 -12.70 -22.28 13.03
C THR A 871 -11.70 -21.23 13.48
N SER A 872 -10.41 -21.56 13.60
CA SER A 872 -9.45 -20.64 14.21
C SER A 872 -8.05 -20.73 13.60
N PHE A 873 -7.35 -19.61 13.69
CA PHE A 873 -6.13 -19.32 12.96
C PHE A 873 -5.38 -18.16 13.63
N ASP A 874 -4.28 -17.78 13.02
CA ASP A 874 -3.42 -16.63 13.30
C ASP A 874 -3.09 -15.96 11.95
N ALA A 875 -3.99 -15.09 11.48
CA ALA A 875 -3.95 -14.63 10.09
C ALA A 875 -2.95 -13.50 9.85
N GLY A 876 -2.26 -13.54 8.71
CA GLY A 876 -1.21 -12.60 8.34
C GLY A 876 -1.52 -11.84 7.06
N MET A 877 -1.33 -10.53 7.11
CA MET A 877 -1.24 -9.61 5.97
C MET A 877 0.00 -8.72 6.17
N GLN A 878 0.38 -7.90 5.18
CA GLN A 878 1.49 -6.94 5.27
C GLN A 878 1.48 -5.98 4.08
N ASP A 879 1.80 -4.70 4.31
CA ASP A 879 2.01 -3.66 3.27
C ASP A 879 3.43 -3.69 2.65
N GLY A 880 4.34 -4.46 3.25
CA GLY A 880 5.75 -4.53 2.87
C GLY A 880 6.31 -5.94 2.84
N LEU A 881 7.60 -6.05 2.52
CA LEU A 881 8.31 -7.34 2.46
C LEU A 881 8.88 -7.72 3.84
N ASP A 882 8.71 -8.98 4.21
CA ASP A 882 9.29 -9.59 5.42
C ASP A 882 10.68 -10.18 5.12
N PHE A 883 10.79 -11.03 4.08
CA PHE A 883 12.05 -11.48 3.50
C PHE A 883 11.90 -11.78 2.00
N GLY A 884 12.97 -11.48 1.24
CA GLY A 884 13.07 -11.86 -0.17
C GLY A 884 12.25 -10.96 -1.11
N TYR A 885 11.77 -11.54 -2.20
CA TYR A 885 10.79 -10.94 -3.12
C TYR A 885 9.53 -11.81 -3.05
N LYS A 886 8.35 -11.19 -3.01
CA LYS A 886 7.03 -11.84 -3.02
C LYS A 886 6.28 -11.27 -4.22
N SER A 887 5.70 -12.12 -5.07
CA SER A 887 5.14 -11.70 -6.37
C SER A 887 3.92 -10.76 -6.30
N TRP A 888 3.32 -10.57 -5.12
CA TRP A 888 2.22 -9.63 -4.96
C TRP A 888 2.66 -8.16 -5.02
N VAL A 889 3.91 -7.83 -4.66
CA VAL A 889 4.39 -6.42 -4.62
C VAL A 889 4.44 -5.74 -6.00
N ASP A 890 4.47 -6.53 -7.07
CA ASP A 890 4.44 -6.02 -8.46
C ASP A 890 3.01 -5.69 -8.94
N LYS A 891 1.98 -6.00 -8.13
CA LYS A 891 0.56 -5.94 -8.53
C LYS A 891 -0.39 -5.32 -7.50
N TYR A 892 -0.06 -5.43 -6.21
CA TYR A 892 -0.95 -5.18 -5.09
C TYR A 892 -0.22 -4.43 -3.97
N SER A 893 -0.96 -3.57 -3.26
CA SER A 893 -0.44 -2.76 -2.14
C SER A 893 -0.31 -3.53 -0.82
N PHE A 894 -0.91 -4.73 -0.70
CA PHE A 894 -0.72 -5.62 0.44
C PHE A 894 -0.92 -7.10 0.10
N ASP A 895 -0.35 -8.00 0.93
CA ASP A 895 -0.58 -9.44 0.87
C ASP A 895 -1.97 -9.83 1.40
N TRP A 896 -3.01 -9.58 0.60
CA TRP A 896 -4.37 -10.04 0.89
C TRP A 896 -4.51 -11.56 0.70
N GLN A 897 -3.83 -12.14 -0.29
CA GLN A 897 -4.15 -13.48 -0.77
C GLN A 897 -3.74 -14.60 0.20
N THR A 898 -2.61 -14.45 0.91
CA THR A 898 -2.11 -15.46 1.86
C THR A 898 -3.14 -15.87 2.91
N SER A 899 -3.98 -14.93 3.36
CA SER A 899 -5.05 -15.19 4.33
C SER A 899 -6.41 -15.46 3.68
N LEU A 900 -6.84 -14.64 2.70
CA LEU A 900 -8.24 -14.68 2.23
C LEU A 900 -8.58 -15.94 1.40
N LEU A 901 -7.60 -16.50 0.65
CA LEU A 901 -7.77 -17.82 0.02
C LEU A 901 -8.02 -18.93 1.05
N THR A 902 -7.34 -18.87 2.20
CA THR A 902 -7.53 -19.82 3.29
C THR A 902 -8.88 -19.62 3.98
N PHE A 903 -9.36 -18.38 4.11
CA PHE A 903 -10.69 -18.10 4.68
C PHE A 903 -11.81 -18.65 3.80
N ASP A 904 -11.73 -18.50 2.48
CA ASP A 904 -12.70 -19.10 1.55
C ASP A 904 -12.68 -20.65 1.61
N PHE A 905 -11.51 -21.28 1.81
CA PHE A 905 -11.41 -22.72 2.05
C PHE A 905 -12.05 -23.14 3.37
N LEU A 906 -11.71 -22.47 4.48
CA LEU A 906 -12.21 -22.79 5.81
C LEU A 906 -13.74 -22.65 5.91
N ARG A 907 -14.31 -21.57 5.34
CA ARG A 907 -15.78 -21.39 5.21
C ARG A 907 -16.42 -22.42 4.27
N SER A 908 -15.66 -23.03 3.36
CA SER A 908 -16.21 -24.09 2.51
C SER A 908 -16.27 -25.44 3.22
N VAL A 909 -15.30 -25.72 4.09
CA VAL A 909 -15.30 -26.91 4.96
C VAL A 909 -16.40 -26.81 6.01
N LYS A 910 -16.52 -25.65 6.68
CA LYS A 910 -17.63 -25.33 7.59
C LYS A 910 -18.07 -23.86 7.43
N PRO A 911 -19.15 -23.60 6.67
CA PRO A 911 -19.72 -22.24 6.56
C PRO A 911 -20.41 -21.79 7.85
N ASP A 912 -20.83 -22.76 8.67
CA ASP A 912 -21.65 -22.60 9.87
C ASP A 912 -20.81 -22.46 11.17
N ASN A 913 -19.51 -22.20 11.06
CA ASN A 913 -18.58 -22.09 12.20
C ASN A 913 -18.17 -20.63 12.41
N VAL A 914 -18.26 -20.14 13.66
CA VAL A 914 -17.60 -18.91 14.09
C VAL A 914 -16.10 -18.97 13.76
N MET A 915 -15.58 -17.91 13.12
CA MET A 915 -14.17 -17.75 12.76
C MET A 915 -13.45 -16.84 13.75
N TYR A 916 -12.56 -17.42 14.54
CA TYR A 916 -11.80 -16.74 15.58
C TYR A 916 -10.30 -16.66 15.23
N ASP A 917 -9.86 -15.46 14.84
CA ASP A 917 -8.44 -15.16 14.68
C ASP A 917 -7.79 -15.00 16.08
N SER A 918 -7.15 -16.06 16.54
CA SER A 918 -6.69 -16.17 17.92
C SER A 918 -5.32 -15.52 18.18
N GLU A 919 -4.63 -15.07 17.12
CA GLU A 919 -3.44 -14.22 17.18
C GLU A 919 -3.22 -13.51 15.83
N ASN A 920 -3.95 -12.42 15.59
CA ASN A 920 -3.90 -11.72 14.32
C ASN A 920 -2.56 -11.00 14.10
N HIS A 921 -1.95 -11.28 12.96
CA HIS A 921 -0.66 -10.77 12.49
C HIS A 921 -0.81 -9.85 11.26
N PHE A 922 -1.88 -9.05 11.18
CA PHE A 922 -2.01 -8.02 10.13
C PHE A 922 -1.11 -6.80 10.38
N ILE A 923 -0.74 -6.53 11.65
CA ILE A 923 0.05 -5.35 12.03
C ILE A 923 1.55 -5.65 12.08
N LEU A 924 1.93 -6.71 12.81
CA LEU A 924 3.33 -7.05 13.03
C LEU A 924 3.55 -8.56 13.16
N LYS A 925 4.73 -8.98 12.73
CA LYS A 925 5.26 -10.34 12.82
C LYS A 925 6.67 -10.26 13.38
N SER A 926 7.21 -11.39 13.83
CA SER A 926 8.60 -11.46 14.31
C SER A 926 9.62 -10.96 13.27
N ASN A 927 9.29 -11.00 11.97
CA ASN A 927 10.12 -10.57 10.85
C ASN A 927 9.53 -9.44 9.96
N TYR A 928 8.41 -8.81 10.33
CA TYR A 928 7.83 -7.67 9.60
C TYR A 928 7.26 -6.65 10.59
N LYS A 929 7.76 -5.41 10.49
CA LYS A 929 7.46 -4.28 11.39
C LYS A 929 7.58 -2.98 10.61
N ASN A 930 6.63 -2.08 10.78
CA ASN A 930 6.60 -0.79 10.10
C ASN A 930 6.19 0.32 11.10
N PRO A 931 7.10 1.25 11.50
CA PRO A 931 6.73 2.40 12.34
C PRO A 931 5.75 3.36 11.68
N GLN A 932 5.76 3.42 10.35
CA GLN A 932 4.94 4.32 9.56
C GLN A 932 3.88 3.51 8.77
N LEU A 933 3.38 2.44 9.41
CA LEU A 933 2.29 1.61 8.88
C LEU A 933 1.09 2.49 8.56
N ASN A 934 0.62 2.46 7.32
CA ASN A 934 -0.46 3.33 6.87
C ASN A 934 -1.78 2.96 7.57
N PRO A 935 -2.49 3.89 8.23
CA PRO A 935 -3.85 3.63 8.74
C PRO A 935 -4.81 3.10 7.66
N ASP A 936 -4.70 3.55 6.41
CA ASP A 936 -5.56 3.03 5.33
C ASP A 936 -5.31 1.53 5.10
N TYR A 937 -4.06 1.07 5.16
CA TYR A 937 -3.73 -0.37 5.13
C TYR A 937 -4.32 -1.12 6.33
N VAL A 938 -4.23 -0.55 7.54
CA VAL A 938 -4.82 -1.15 8.75
C VAL A 938 -6.32 -1.34 8.56
N ARG A 939 -7.01 -0.31 8.07
CA ARG A 939 -8.43 -0.35 7.72
C ARG A 939 -8.71 -1.42 6.65
N ALA A 940 -7.96 -1.43 5.55
CA ALA A 940 -8.12 -2.39 4.46
C ALA A 940 -7.93 -3.85 4.90
N ALA A 941 -6.88 -4.14 5.68
CA ALA A 941 -6.57 -5.48 6.15
C ALA A 941 -7.66 -6.02 7.11
N TYR A 942 -8.04 -5.21 8.11
CA TYR A 942 -9.09 -5.59 9.07
C TYR A 942 -10.44 -5.73 8.36
N TRP A 943 -10.84 -4.74 7.56
CA TRP A 943 -12.10 -4.78 6.83
C TRP A 943 -12.19 -5.98 5.87
N SER A 944 -11.11 -6.28 5.13
CA SER A 944 -11.05 -7.44 4.23
C SER A 944 -11.11 -8.77 4.99
N GLY A 945 -10.50 -8.83 6.18
CA GLY A 945 -10.54 -10.01 7.04
C GLY A 945 -11.93 -10.30 7.61
N PHE A 946 -12.57 -9.29 8.19
CA PHE A 946 -13.94 -9.40 8.72
C PHE A 946 -14.95 -9.69 7.61
N THR A 947 -14.97 -8.93 6.51
CA THR A 947 -15.89 -9.19 5.37
C THR A 947 -15.67 -10.54 4.68
N SER A 948 -14.51 -11.16 4.84
CA SER A 948 -14.22 -12.51 4.32
C SER A 948 -14.42 -13.64 5.34
N GLY A 949 -14.82 -13.33 6.58
CA GLY A 949 -15.31 -14.34 7.53
C GLY A 949 -15.01 -14.13 9.00
N ILE A 950 -14.04 -13.29 9.41
CA ILE A 950 -13.67 -13.17 10.84
C ILE A 950 -14.86 -12.67 11.68
N ASP A 951 -15.16 -13.34 12.80
CA ASP A 951 -16.11 -12.90 13.83
C ASP A 951 -15.41 -12.23 15.02
N ALA A 952 -14.27 -12.82 15.42
CA ALA A 952 -13.48 -12.41 16.57
C ALA A 952 -11.99 -12.37 16.23
N THR A 953 -11.26 -11.39 16.78
CA THR A 953 -9.80 -11.31 16.68
C THR A 953 -9.11 -10.98 18.01
N LYS A 954 -7.94 -11.57 18.26
CA LYS A 954 -6.95 -11.10 19.25
C LYS A 954 -5.69 -10.67 18.53
N THR A 955 -5.44 -9.37 18.41
CA THR A 955 -4.29 -8.86 17.65
C THR A 955 -2.97 -9.00 18.42
N TRP A 956 -1.92 -9.41 17.71
CA TRP A 956 -0.54 -9.41 18.18
C TRP A 956 0.06 -7.98 18.07
N VAL A 957 0.47 -7.32 19.15
CA VAL A 957 0.44 -7.71 20.58
C VAL A 957 0.27 -6.46 21.46
N TRP A 958 -0.27 -6.61 22.67
CA TRP A 958 -0.36 -5.53 23.67
C TRP A 958 0.82 -5.58 24.64
N SER A 959 1.51 -4.45 24.85
CA SER A 959 2.75 -4.42 25.64
C SER A 959 2.81 -3.37 26.76
N ARG A 960 1.74 -2.59 26.99
CA ARG A 960 1.65 -1.56 28.04
C ARG A 960 0.84 -1.99 29.27
N ASN A 961 1.31 -1.63 30.46
CA ASN A 961 0.53 -1.56 31.69
C ASN A 961 -0.25 -0.22 31.76
N PRO A 962 -1.27 -0.07 32.62
CA PRO A 962 -2.03 1.18 32.76
C PRO A 962 -1.22 2.41 33.19
N ASP A 963 -0.03 2.25 33.77
CA ASP A 963 0.88 3.36 34.10
C ASP A 963 1.81 3.77 32.94
N GLY A 964 1.71 3.10 31.79
CA GLY A 964 2.58 3.28 30.61
C GLY A 964 3.83 2.41 30.59
N SER A 965 4.14 1.73 31.70
CA SER A 965 5.30 0.82 31.77
C SER A 965 5.13 -0.44 30.93
N LEU A 966 6.24 -1.05 30.58
CA LEU A 966 6.27 -2.20 29.66
C LEU A 966 5.87 -3.51 30.36
N PHE A 967 5.24 -4.42 29.62
CA PHE A 967 4.74 -5.69 30.15
C PHE A 967 5.85 -6.75 30.33
N THR A 968 6.66 -6.56 31.38
CA THR A 968 7.87 -7.37 31.67
C THR A 968 7.62 -8.87 31.94
N ASN A 969 6.38 -9.31 32.18
CA ASN A 969 6.04 -10.68 32.57
C ASN A 969 6.28 -11.76 31.50
N ARG A 970 6.60 -11.38 30.25
CA ARG A 970 6.91 -12.32 29.15
C ARG A 970 8.39 -12.33 28.74
N GLY A 971 9.22 -11.50 29.38
CA GLY A 971 10.60 -11.26 28.98
C GLY A 971 10.71 -10.24 27.84
N ILE A 972 11.93 -9.78 27.59
CA ILE A 972 12.21 -8.87 26.48
C ILE A 972 12.31 -9.71 25.20
N ASN A 973 11.54 -9.35 24.18
CA ASN A 973 11.57 -9.97 22.86
C ASN A 973 11.38 -8.91 21.76
N SER A 974 11.53 -9.31 20.49
CA SER A 974 11.47 -8.33 19.40
C SER A 974 10.05 -7.83 19.10
N ASP A 975 8.99 -8.53 19.47
CA ASP A 975 7.60 -8.13 19.19
C ASP A 975 7.17 -6.86 19.93
N PHE A 976 7.91 -6.45 20.97
CA PHE A 976 7.75 -5.14 21.59
C PHE A 976 8.10 -3.98 20.65
N VAL A 977 9.11 -4.17 19.78
CA VAL A 977 9.69 -3.14 18.92
C VAL A 977 8.62 -2.57 18.00
N ILE A 978 8.19 -1.34 18.28
CA ILE A 978 7.25 -0.57 17.45
C ILE A 978 5.90 -1.30 17.39
N SER A 979 5.43 -1.72 18.57
CA SER A 979 4.15 -2.44 18.76
C SER A 979 2.93 -1.52 18.64
N ILE A 980 1.72 -2.10 18.54
CA ILE A 980 0.44 -1.35 18.45
C ILE A 980 0.31 -0.32 19.59
N THR A 981 0.72 -0.71 20.79
CA THR A 981 0.72 0.14 21.98
C THR A 981 1.86 1.16 22.03
N GLN A 982 2.49 1.42 20.89
CA GLN A 982 3.46 2.49 20.60
C GLN A 982 3.08 3.30 19.34
N ASN A 983 1.94 2.98 18.69
CA ASN A 983 1.45 3.67 17.50
C ASN A 983 -0.02 4.07 17.67
N PRO A 984 -0.33 5.35 18.00
CA PRO A 984 -1.70 5.81 18.27
C PRO A 984 -2.62 5.69 17.06
N LYS A 985 -2.12 5.91 15.84
CA LYS A 985 -2.95 5.82 14.63
C LYS A 985 -3.39 4.38 14.37
N VAL A 986 -2.50 3.42 14.58
CA VAL A 986 -2.81 1.99 14.40
C VAL A 986 -3.79 1.48 15.45
N LEU A 987 -3.63 1.82 16.74
CA LEU A 987 -4.61 1.42 17.76
C LEU A 987 -5.98 2.07 17.52
N HIS A 988 -5.99 3.35 17.14
CA HIS A 988 -7.20 4.09 16.80
C HIS A 988 -7.94 3.45 15.61
N GLU A 989 -7.26 3.20 14.49
CA GLU A 989 -7.91 2.73 13.26
C GLU A 989 -8.42 1.30 13.34
N ILE A 990 -7.73 0.39 14.08
CA ILE A 990 -8.30 -0.95 14.39
C ILE A 990 -9.62 -0.77 15.15
N THR A 991 -9.64 0.10 16.15
CA THR A 991 -10.82 0.33 16.99
C THR A 991 -11.95 0.97 16.18
N GLU A 992 -11.65 1.98 15.35
CA GLU A 992 -12.65 2.65 14.52
C GLU A 992 -13.21 1.72 13.42
N THR A 993 -12.35 0.92 12.78
CA THR A 993 -12.77 -0.11 11.79
C THR A 993 -13.74 -1.10 12.41
N VAL A 994 -13.48 -1.58 13.63
CA VAL A 994 -14.36 -2.53 14.33
C VAL A 994 -15.66 -1.85 14.81
N MET A 995 -15.65 -0.56 15.13
CA MET A 995 -16.88 0.21 15.39
C MET A 995 -17.74 0.38 14.12
N ASP A 996 -17.14 0.57 12.94
CA ASP A 996 -17.87 0.59 11.66
C ASP A 996 -18.46 -0.79 11.31
N LEU A 997 -17.66 -1.85 11.41
CA LEU A 997 -18.11 -3.23 11.18
C LEU A 997 -19.29 -3.60 12.09
N ASN A 998 -19.26 -3.22 13.37
CA ASN A 998 -20.39 -3.42 14.29
C ASN A 998 -21.61 -2.55 13.95
N SER A 999 -21.41 -1.33 13.44
CA SER A 999 -22.52 -0.47 12.98
C SER A 999 -23.28 -1.11 11.81
N TYR A 1000 -22.57 -1.83 10.93
CA TYR A 1000 -23.11 -2.52 9.77
C TYR A 1000 -23.18 -4.04 9.93
N ALA A 1001 -23.27 -4.54 11.16
CA ALA A 1001 -23.07 -5.97 11.45
C ALA A 1001 -24.07 -6.89 10.72
N GLU A 1002 -25.32 -6.48 10.55
CA GLU A 1002 -26.35 -7.26 9.84
C GLU A 1002 -26.01 -7.39 8.34
N GLU A 1003 -25.46 -6.33 7.73
CA GLU A 1003 -25.02 -6.33 6.34
C GLU A 1003 -23.70 -7.09 6.13
N ILE A 1004 -22.71 -6.91 7.01
CA ILE A 1004 -21.43 -7.61 6.93
C ILE A 1004 -21.63 -9.11 7.16
N THR A 1005 -22.48 -9.50 8.13
CA THR A 1005 -22.86 -10.91 8.36
C THR A 1005 -23.54 -11.52 7.13
N ALA A 1006 -24.41 -10.76 6.44
CA ALA A 1006 -25.01 -11.21 5.19
C ALA A 1006 -23.97 -11.40 4.07
N ILE A 1007 -22.93 -10.55 4.00
CA ILE A 1007 -21.80 -10.73 3.08
C ILE A 1007 -20.99 -12.00 3.43
N GLN A 1008 -20.68 -12.23 4.72
CA GLN A 1008 -19.95 -13.40 5.21
C GLN A 1008 -20.68 -14.73 4.90
N HIS A 1009 -22.02 -14.72 4.97
CA HIS A 1009 -22.86 -15.91 4.75
C HIS A 1009 -23.46 -15.98 3.34
N ASN A 1010 -23.02 -15.13 2.39
CA ASN A 1010 -23.52 -15.20 1.02
C ASN A 1010 -23.16 -16.54 0.36
N ARG A 1011 -24.11 -17.10 -0.40
CA ARG A 1011 -23.97 -18.35 -1.15
C ARG A 1011 -22.72 -18.28 -2.04
N GLN A 1012 -21.93 -19.35 -2.04
CA GLN A 1012 -20.74 -19.50 -2.89
C GLN A 1012 -21.08 -20.33 -4.15
N PRO A 1013 -21.60 -19.73 -5.25
CA PRO A 1013 -21.99 -20.45 -6.47
C PRO A 1013 -20.82 -21.11 -7.23
N ILE A 1014 -19.60 -20.61 -7.06
CA ILE A 1014 -18.38 -21.15 -7.70
C ILE A 1014 -17.53 -21.84 -6.63
N ARG A 1015 -17.23 -23.13 -6.84
CA ARG A 1015 -16.35 -23.91 -5.94
C ARG A 1015 -15.10 -24.40 -6.67
N MET A 1016 -13.92 -24.03 -6.19
CA MET A 1016 -12.64 -24.57 -6.67
C MET A 1016 -12.41 -25.98 -6.11
N PHE A 1017 -12.10 -26.95 -6.96
CA PHE A 1017 -11.80 -28.30 -6.50
C PHE A 1017 -10.41 -28.35 -5.84
N TYR A 1018 -10.35 -28.81 -4.59
CA TYR A 1018 -9.11 -29.02 -3.87
C TYR A 1018 -8.85 -30.51 -3.66
N SER A 1019 -7.70 -30.97 -4.16
CA SER A 1019 -7.10 -32.25 -3.79
C SER A 1019 -5.92 -32.04 -2.84
N SER A 1020 -5.89 -32.77 -1.73
CA SER A 1020 -4.75 -32.76 -0.80
C SER A 1020 -3.55 -33.50 -1.39
N VAL A 1021 -3.79 -34.58 -2.16
CA VAL A 1021 -2.71 -35.40 -2.75
C VAL A 1021 -1.97 -34.66 -3.87
N ALA A 1022 -2.65 -33.80 -4.63
CA ALA A 1022 -2.01 -32.88 -5.57
C ALA A 1022 -1.02 -31.94 -4.87
N GLY A 1023 -1.40 -31.37 -3.72
CA GLY A 1023 -0.55 -30.48 -2.93
C GLY A 1023 0.61 -31.20 -2.23
N ILE A 1024 0.42 -32.45 -1.80
CA ILE A 1024 1.51 -33.27 -1.22
C ILE A 1024 2.58 -33.57 -2.28
N ASN A 1025 2.18 -33.96 -3.49
CA ASN A 1025 3.11 -34.37 -4.54
C ASN A 1025 3.68 -33.20 -5.39
N SER A 1026 3.05 -32.03 -5.43
CA SER A 1026 3.51 -30.89 -6.25
C SER A 1026 3.56 -29.56 -5.52
N ARG A 1027 4.74 -28.91 -5.58
CA ARG A 1027 4.93 -27.52 -5.11
C ARG A 1027 4.35 -26.47 -6.06
N ASP A 1028 4.00 -26.83 -7.29
CA ASP A 1028 3.38 -25.92 -8.27
C ASP A 1028 1.85 -25.84 -8.12
N TYR A 1029 1.25 -26.79 -7.38
CA TYR A 1029 -0.20 -26.89 -7.19
C TYR A 1029 -0.81 -25.68 -6.48
N MET A 1030 -0.33 -25.31 -5.28
CA MET A 1030 -0.89 -24.15 -4.57
C MET A 1030 -0.64 -22.80 -5.28
N PRO A 1031 0.52 -22.54 -5.92
CA PRO A 1031 0.68 -21.41 -6.84
C PRO A 1031 -0.38 -21.37 -7.96
N ALA A 1032 -0.75 -22.51 -8.54
CA ALA A 1032 -1.84 -22.57 -9.53
C ALA A 1032 -3.22 -22.33 -8.92
N GLN A 1033 -3.51 -22.84 -7.72
CA GLN A 1033 -4.75 -22.52 -7.00
C GLN A 1033 -4.83 -21.02 -6.66
N ARG A 1034 -3.72 -20.40 -6.24
CA ARG A 1034 -3.65 -18.94 -6.03
C ARG A 1034 -3.96 -18.15 -7.31
N ALA A 1035 -3.43 -18.56 -8.46
CA ALA A 1035 -3.74 -17.90 -9.75
C ALA A 1035 -5.21 -18.10 -10.18
N MET A 1036 -5.82 -19.26 -9.90
CA MET A 1036 -7.24 -19.51 -10.16
C MET A 1036 -8.14 -18.69 -9.23
N HIS A 1037 -7.78 -18.59 -7.94
CA HIS A 1037 -8.46 -17.75 -6.95
C HIS A 1037 -8.37 -16.27 -7.34
N GLU A 1038 -7.17 -15.76 -7.64
CA GLU A 1038 -6.94 -14.39 -8.15
C GLU A 1038 -7.85 -14.08 -9.34
N SER A 1039 -7.94 -15.00 -10.32
CA SER A 1039 -8.76 -14.81 -11.52
C SER A 1039 -10.28 -14.77 -11.25
N LEU A 1040 -10.77 -15.43 -10.19
CA LEU A 1040 -12.18 -15.42 -9.81
C LEU A 1040 -12.56 -14.27 -8.85
N TYR A 1041 -11.64 -13.89 -7.95
CA TYR A 1041 -11.92 -13.04 -6.79
C TYR A 1041 -12.45 -11.64 -7.15
N PHE A 1042 -12.07 -11.13 -8.32
CA PHE A 1042 -12.45 -9.81 -8.83
C PHE A 1042 -13.73 -9.82 -9.71
N GLU A 1043 -14.47 -10.93 -9.80
CA GLU A 1043 -15.79 -10.97 -10.45
C GLU A 1043 -16.96 -10.53 -9.55
N GLY A 1044 -16.68 -10.38 -8.25
CA GLY A 1044 -17.64 -9.94 -7.22
C GLY A 1044 -18.64 -11.00 -6.77
N GLU A 1045 -18.58 -12.22 -7.32
CA GLU A 1045 -19.35 -13.37 -6.84
C GLU A 1045 -18.60 -14.03 -5.67
N ALA A 1046 -19.33 -14.54 -4.68
CA ALA A 1046 -18.70 -15.25 -3.57
C ALA A 1046 -18.16 -16.62 -4.05
N ILE A 1047 -16.90 -16.91 -3.75
CA ILE A 1047 -16.24 -18.16 -4.13
C ILE A 1047 -15.90 -19.00 -2.91
N GLY A 1048 -15.75 -20.30 -3.14
CA GLY A 1048 -15.33 -21.27 -2.14
C GLY A 1048 -14.57 -22.42 -2.77
N PHE A 1049 -14.43 -23.51 -2.01
CA PHE A 1049 -13.75 -24.73 -2.39
C PHE A 1049 -14.68 -25.94 -2.27
N VAL A 1050 -14.26 -27.06 -2.84
CA VAL A 1050 -14.93 -28.36 -2.75
C VAL A 1050 -13.88 -29.48 -2.74
N THR A 1051 -14.12 -30.50 -1.94
CA THR A 1051 -13.23 -31.66 -1.71
C THR A 1051 -14.04 -32.96 -1.82
N GLU A 1052 -13.37 -34.12 -1.74
CA GLU A 1052 -14.05 -35.42 -1.62
C GLU A 1052 -15.10 -35.43 -0.50
N ASN A 1053 -14.72 -34.91 0.68
CA ASN A 1053 -15.56 -34.89 1.86
C ASN A 1053 -16.72 -33.88 1.74
N ILE A 1054 -16.49 -32.69 1.18
CA ILE A 1054 -17.57 -31.72 0.90
C ILE A 1054 -18.60 -32.33 -0.07
N LEU A 1055 -18.15 -32.98 -1.16
CA LEU A 1055 -19.05 -33.67 -2.11
C LEU A 1055 -19.83 -34.82 -1.47
N ALA A 1056 -19.24 -35.50 -0.49
CA ALA A 1056 -19.84 -36.67 0.16
C ALA A 1056 -20.78 -36.32 1.34
N THR A 1057 -20.70 -35.10 1.89
CA THR A 1057 -21.35 -34.75 3.19
C THR A 1057 -22.19 -33.48 3.19
N GLN A 1058 -21.98 -32.52 2.29
CA GLN A 1058 -22.77 -31.29 2.20
C GLN A 1058 -23.83 -31.38 1.10
N ASP A 1059 -24.99 -30.76 1.32
CA ASP A 1059 -25.99 -30.56 0.26
C ASP A 1059 -25.44 -29.59 -0.80
N VAL A 1060 -25.57 -29.96 -2.09
CA VAL A 1060 -25.05 -29.18 -3.22
C VAL A 1060 -25.81 -27.84 -3.34
N ASN A 1061 -25.16 -26.77 -2.87
CA ASN A 1061 -25.68 -25.39 -2.93
C ASN A 1061 -24.81 -24.47 -3.81
N TRP A 1062 -24.14 -25.03 -4.82
CA TRP A 1062 -23.31 -24.31 -5.79
C TRP A 1062 -23.70 -24.65 -7.22
N ASP A 1063 -23.27 -23.81 -8.17
CA ASP A 1063 -23.65 -23.89 -9.58
C ASP A 1063 -22.57 -24.53 -10.45
N VAL A 1064 -21.30 -24.37 -10.08
CA VAL A 1064 -20.16 -24.87 -10.88
C VAL A 1064 -18.99 -25.25 -9.98
N VAL A 1065 -18.35 -26.36 -10.33
CA VAL A 1065 -17.05 -26.77 -9.78
C VAL A 1065 -15.96 -26.44 -10.81
N VAL A 1066 -14.90 -25.76 -10.40
CA VAL A 1066 -13.75 -25.43 -11.23
C VAL A 1066 -12.56 -26.28 -10.81
N VAL A 1067 -12.05 -27.11 -11.72
CA VAL A 1067 -10.85 -27.93 -11.55
C VAL A 1067 -9.73 -27.31 -12.38
N HIS A 1068 -8.75 -26.70 -11.72
CA HIS A 1068 -7.55 -26.16 -12.40
C HIS A 1068 -6.30 -26.87 -11.87
N LYS A 1069 -5.40 -27.28 -12.79
CA LYS A 1069 -4.06 -27.81 -12.55
C LYS A 1069 -3.97 -28.80 -11.37
N THR A 1070 -4.90 -29.75 -11.36
CA THR A 1070 -5.02 -30.81 -10.36
C THR A 1070 -4.69 -32.17 -11.00
N PRO A 1071 -3.41 -32.43 -11.39
CA PRO A 1071 -3.04 -33.59 -12.21
C PRO A 1071 -3.17 -34.93 -11.46
N MET A 1072 -3.08 -34.89 -10.13
CA MET A 1072 -3.20 -36.04 -9.24
C MET A 1072 -4.44 -35.88 -8.37
N ALA A 1073 -5.16 -36.98 -8.17
CA ALA A 1073 -6.30 -37.07 -7.25
C ALA A 1073 -6.37 -38.49 -6.66
N THR A 1074 -7.18 -38.73 -5.64
CA THR A 1074 -7.50 -40.12 -5.22
C THR A 1074 -8.53 -40.75 -6.18
N LEU A 1075 -8.63 -42.08 -6.19
CA LEU A 1075 -9.73 -42.75 -6.89
C LEU A 1075 -11.11 -42.38 -6.31
N THR A 1076 -11.18 -42.01 -5.03
CA THR A 1076 -12.45 -41.59 -4.41
C THR A 1076 -12.79 -40.14 -4.76
N GLU A 1077 -11.82 -39.23 -4.80
CA GLU A 1077 -11.95 -37.87 -5.36
C GLU A 1077 -12.50 -37.91 -6.80
N PHE A 1078 -11.92 -38.76 -7.66
CA PHE A 1078 -12.43 -39.00 -9.02
C PHE A 1078 -13.90 -39.48 -9.01
N ASN A 1079 -14.21 -40.48 -8.19
CA ASN A 1079 -15.55 -41.07 -8.13
C ASN A 1079 -16.60 -40.10 -7.59
N GLN A 1080 -16.28 -39.24 -6.61
CA GLN A 1080 -17.21 -38.24 -6.10
C GLN A 1080 -17.47 -37.12 -7.13
N LEU A 1081 -16.44 -36.67 -7.84
CA LEU A 1081 -16.62 -35.66 -8.89
C LEU A 1081 -17.41 -36.21 -10.09
N GLN A 1082 -17.21 -37.49 -10.44
CA GLN A 1082 -18.07 -38.18 -11.41
C GLN A 1082 -19.51 -38.36 -10.89
N ALA A 1083 -19.70 -38.68 -9.61
CA ALA A 1083 -21.03 -38.79 -9.00
C ALA A 1083 -21.78 -37.44 -9.00
N TYR A 1084 -21.09 -36.31 -8.86
CA TYR A 1084 -21.66 -34.97 -9.02
C TYR A 1084 -22.10 -34.69 -10.48
N LEU A 1085 -21.29 -35.09 -11.47
CA LEU A 1085 -21.69 -35.05 -12.90
C LEU A 1085 -22.89 -35.97 -13.20
N ASP A 1086 -22.90 -37.19 -12.67
CA ASP A 1086 -24.00 -38.16 -12.81
C ASP A 1086 -25.33 -37.62 -12.22
N GLN A 1087 -25.26 -36.75 -11.22
CA GLN A 1087 -26.39 -36.08 -10.58
C GLN A 1087 -26.84 -34.78 -11.28
N GLY A 1088 -26.18 -34.36 -12.35
CA GLY A 1088 -26.52 -33.15 -13.12
C GLY A 1088 -25.67 -31.92 -12.81
N GLY A 1089 -24.58 -32.06 -12.06
CA GLY A 1089 -23.64 -30.99 -11.75
C GLY A 1089 -22.89 -30.44 -12.97
N THR A 1090 -22.39 -29.21 -12.86
CA THR A 1090 -21.52 -28.58 -13.86
C THR A 1090 -20.08 -28.54 -13.37
N VAL A 1091 -19.14 -29.05 -14.16
CA VAL A 1091 -17.69 -29.01 -13.93
C VAL A 1091 -16.99 -28.28 -15.09
N VAL A 1092 -16.15 -27.30 -14.76
CA VAL A 1092 -15.16 -26.69 -15.64
C VAL A 1092 -13.80 -27.31 -15.30
N ILE A 1093 -13.04 -27.78 -16.29
CA ILE A 1093 -11.79 -28.53 -16.08
C ILE A 1093 -10.76 -28.24 -17.18
N ASP A 1094 -9.46 -28.30 -16.86
CA ASP A 1094 -8.39 -28.28 -17.87
C ASP A 1094 -7.91 -29.68 -18.28
N ASP A 1095 -7.28 -29.75 -19.45
CA ASP A 1095 -6.68 -30.97 -20.00
C ASP A 1095 -5.46 -31.49 -19.17
N GLU A 1096 -5.01 -30.73 -18.15
CA GLU A 1096 -3.90 -31.10 -17.25
C GLU A 1096 -4.38 -31.86 -15.99
N SER A 1097 -5.67 -31.84 -15.65
CA SER A 1097 -6.20 -32.37 -14.39
C SER A 1097 -6.70 -33.82 -14.44
N PHE A 1098 -6.80 -34.49 -13.29
CA PHE A 1098 -7.25 -35.89 -13.12
C PHE A 1098 -6.56 -36.88 -14.07
N GLN A 1099 -5.22 -36.85 -14.11
CA GLN A 1099 -4.40 -37.71 -14.97
C GLN A 1099 -4.01 -39.02 -14.28
N THR A 1100 -3.66 -38.96 -12.98
CA THR A 1100 -3.22 -40.13 -12.20
C THR A 1100 -3.77 -40.16 -10.77
N ASP A 1101 -3.70 -41.33 -10.15
CA ASP A 1101 -3.91 -41.53 -8.72
C ASP A 1101 -2.83 -40.84 -7.86
N GLU A 1102 -2.96 -40.94 -6.53
CA GLU A 1102 -2.00 -40.39 -5.55
C GLU A 1102 -0.56 -40.96 -5.67
N TYR A 1103 -0.38 -42.05 -6.41
CA TYR A 1103 0.86 -42.79 -6.61
C TYR A 1103 1.42 -42.69 -8.04
N GLY A 1104 0.78 -41.93 -8.92
CA GLY A 1104 1.22 -41.73 -10.30
C GLY A 1104 0.75 -42.80 -11.30
N GLN A 1105 -0.22 -43.64 -10.95
CA GLN A 1105 -0.86 -44.59 -11.88
C GLN A 1105 -2.00 -43.92 -12.64
N ALA A 1106 -2.07 -44.09 -13.95
CA ALA A 1106 -3.13 -43.50 -14.76
C ALA A 1106 -4.52 -44.05 -14.39
N PHE A 1107 -5.53 -43.17 -14.30
CA PHE A 1107 -6.91 -43.59 -14.03
C PHE A 1107 -7.46 -44.52 -15.14
N PRO A 1108 -8.37 -45.47 -14.80
CA PRO A 1108 -8.92 -46.41 -15.78
C PRO A 1108 -9.89 -45.77 -16.79
N ALA A 1109 -10.34 -44.54 -16.54
CA ALA A 1109 -11.18 -43.73 -17.40
C ALA A 1109 -10.97 -42.24 -17.08
N SER A 1110 -11.36 -41.36 -18.01
CA SER A 1110 -11.51 -39.92 -17.77
C SER A 1110 -12.92 -39.59 -17.27
N LEU A 1111 -13.08 -38.43 -16.61
CA LEU A 1111 -14.40 -37.88 -16.27
C LEU A 1111 -15.24 -37.65 -17.52
N TYR A 1112 -16.58 -37.76 -17.40
CA TYR A 1112 -17.51 -37.54 -18.51
C TYR A 1112 -18.81 -36.90 -18.01
N ALA A 1113 -19.39 -36.00 -18.81
CA ALA A 1113 -20.52 -35.14 -18.42
C ALA A 1113 -21.75 -35.88 -17.86
N SER A 1114 -22.03 -37.09 -18.34
CA SER A 1114 -23.11 -37.95 -17.86
C SER A 1114 -24.49 -37.27 -17.93
N SER A 1115 -25.15 -37.01 -16.80
CA SER A 1115 -26.40 -36.23 -16.73
C SER A 1115 -26.18 -34.72 -16.69
N GLY A 1116 -24.97 -34.28 -16.34
CA GLY A 1116 -24.57 -32.89 -16.12
C GLY A 1116 -23.78 -32.29 -17.27
N GLN A 1117 -22.82 -31.44 -16.94
CA GLN A 1117 -22.01 -30.69 -17.90
C GLN A 1117 -20.52 -30.77 -17.54
N LEU A 1118 -19.69 -31.10 -18.53
CA LEU A 1118 -18.24 -31.07 -18.43
C LEU A 1118 -17.71 -30.11 -19.51
N ILE A 1119 -17.03 -29.05 -19.09
CA ILE A 1119 -16.57 -27.93 -19.94
C ILE A 1119 -15.06 -27.84 -19.85
N THR A 1120 -14.36 -27.94 -20.99
CA THR A 1120 -12.90 -27.76 -21.03
C THR A 1120 -12.53 -26.28 -21.01
N ALA A 1121 -11.63 -25.87 -20.12
CA ALA A 1121 -11.07 -24.52 -20.06
C ALA A 1121 -9.61 -24.55 -19.56
N ASN A 1122 -8.65 -24.23 -20.44
CA ASN A 1122 -7.23 -24.53 -20.20
C ASN A 1122 -6.41 -23.38 -19.57
N THR A 1123 -7.07 -22.29 -19.14
CA THR A 1123 -6.43 -21.18 -18.41
C THR A 1123 -7.36 -20.65 -17.32
N ALA A 1124 -6.83 -20.06 -16.25
CA ALA A 1124 -7.64 -19.49 -15.18
C ALA A 1124 -8.66 -18.44 -15.68
N THR A 1125 -8.29 -17.62 -16.67
CA THR A 1125 -9.17 -16.60 -17.28
C THR A 1125 -10.30 -17.23 -18.09
N ASP A 1126 -10.02 -18.29 -18.86
CA ASP A 1126 -11.05 -19.05 -19.59
C ASP A 1126 -11.96 -19.79 -18.60
N ALA A 1127 -11.40 -20.45 -17.59
CA ALA A 1127 -12.17 -21.14 -16.56
C ALA A 1127 -13.08 -20.18 -15.76
N THR A 1128 -12.62 -18.96 -15.49
CA THR A 1128 -13.42 -17.86 -14.95
C THR A 1128 -14.57 -17.48 -15.89
N HIS A 1129 -14.29 -17.31 -17.18
CA HIS A 1129 -15.30 -16.99 -18.18
C HIS A 1129 -16.38 -18.09 -18.31
N GLN A 1130 -15.97 -19.36 -18.33
CA GLN A 1130 -16.92 -20.49 -18.33
C GLN A 1130 -17.76 -20.52 -17.04
N ALA A 1131 -17.14 -20.34 -15.87
CA ALA A 1131 -17.87 -20.30 -14.59
C ALA A 1131 -18.91 -19.17 -14.54
N MET A 1132 -18.53 -17.95 -14.93
CA MET A 1132 -19.45 -16.81 -14.99
C MET A 1132 -20.56 -16.99 -16.04
N THR A 1133 -20.28 -17.70 -17.13
CA THR A 1133 -21.29 -18.09 -18.12
C THR A 1133 -22.31 -19.07 -17.51
N VAL A 1134 -21.87 -20.07 -16.74
CA VAL A 1134 -22.76 -21.02 -16.05
C VAL A 1134 -23.66 -20.34 -15.02
N LEU A 1135 -23.15 -19.36 -14.27
CA LEU A 1135 -23.97 -18.53 -13.35
C LEU A 1135 -24.97 -17.64 -14.10
N THR A 1136 -24.61 -17.17 -15.30
CA THR A 1136 -25.50 -16.37 -16.15
C THR A 1136 -26.63 -17.24 -16.72
N ASP A 1137 -26.31 -18.40 -17.29
CA ASP A 1137 -27.28 -19.37 -17.83
C ASP A 1137 -28.25 -19.91 -16.75
N LYS A 1138 -27.79 -20.00 -15.50
CA LYS A 1138 -28.62 -20.41 -14.34
C LYS A 1138 -29.38 -19.25 -13.69
N ASN A 1139 -29.16 -18.00 -14.11
CA ASN A 1139 -29.71 -16.79 -13.50
C ASN A 1139 -29.37 -16.70 -11.99
N THR A 1140 -28.11 -17.00 -11.64
CA THR A 1140 -27.58 -16.95 -10.26
C THR A 1140 -26.42 -15.98 -10.08
N VAL A 1141 -25.92 -15.37 -11.15
CA VAL A 1141 -24.98 -14.22 -11.12
C VAL A 1141 -25.64 -13.01 -10.46
N SER A 1142 -24.88 -12.16 -9.75
CA SER A 1142 -25.40 -10.88 -9.27
C SER A 1142 -25.91 -10.00 -10.43
N PRO A 1143 -27.08 -9.35 -10.31
CA PRO A 1143 -27.59 -8.45 -11.35
C PRO A 1143 -26.76 -7.15 -11.49
N VAL A 1144 -25.79 -6.90 -10.60
CA VAL A 1144 -24.89 -5.74 -10.65
C VAL A 1144 -23.45 -6.20 -10.91
N ARG A 1145 -22.71 -5.41 -11.70
CA ARG A 1145 -21.26 -5.49 -11.84
C ARG A 1145 -20.60 -4.16 -11.43
N VAL A 1146 -19.39 -4.24 -10.90
CA VAL A 1146 -18.48 -3.09 -10.83
C VAL A 1146 -17.76 -3.00 -12.17
N GLN A 1147 -17.72 -1.81 -12.77
CA GLN A 1147 -16.87 -1.51 -13.90
C GLN A 1147 -15.73 -0.62 -13.44
N GLU A 1148 -14.50 -1.14 -13.52
CA GLU A 1148 -13.28 -0.37 -13.27
C GLU A 1148 -12.88 0.43 -14.53
N TYR A 1149 -12.51 1.69 -14.34
CA TYR A 1149 -11.82 2.54 -15.31
C TYR A 1149 -10.42 2.86 -14.77
N ALA A 1150 -9.48 3.27 -15.63
CA ALA A 1150 -8.12 3.61 -15.22
C ALA A 1150 -7.75 5.02 -15.70
N ASN A 1151 -7.07 5.77 -14.85
CA ASN A 1151 -6.71 7.17 -15.09
C ASN A 1151 -5.47 7.39 -15.99
N ASP A 1152 -4.83 6.34 -16.51
CA ASP A 1152 -3.70 6.47 -17.43
C ASP A 1152 -3.62 5.35 -18.49
N ALA A 1153 -2.95 5.65 -19.60
CA ALA A 1153 -2.75 4.82 -20.79
C ALA A 1153 -1.82 3.60 -20.58
N LEU A 1154 -1.54 3.23 -19.32
CA LEU A 1154 -0.67 2.12 -18.94
C LEU A 1154 -1.37 0.75 -18.96
N ARG A 1155 -2.73 0.71 -18.94
CA ARG A 1155 -3.49 -0.54 -19.03
C ARG A 1155 -3.31 -1.24 -20.38
N THR A 1156 -2.44 -2.25 -20.39
CA THR A 1156 -2.21 -3.16 -21.53
C THR A 1156 -2.64 -4.61 -21.27
N THR A 1157 -3.12 -4.92 -20.06
CA THR A 1157 -3.35 -6.30 -19.57
C THR A 1157 -4.79 -6.62 -19.15
N GLY A 1158 -5.61 -5.62 -18.85
CA GLY A 1158 -6.99 -5.82 -18.37
C GLY A 1158 -7.12 -6.36 -16.94
N GLU A 1159 -6.05 -6.34 -16.13
CA GLU A 1159 -6.12 -6.76 -14.72
C GLU A 1159 -7.05 -5.87 -13.89
N LYS A 1160 -7.93 -6.50 -13.11
CA LYS A 1160 -8.75 -5.87 -12.06
C LYS A 1160 -7.96 -5.69 -10.76
N LYS A 1161 -8.43 -4.80 -9.87
CA LYS A 1161 -7.80 -4.47 -8.58
C LYS A 1161 -8.78 -4.27 -7.42
N LEU A 1162 -10.06 -4.06 -7.68
CA LEU A 1162 -11.07 -3.85 -6.65
C LEU A 1162 -11.58 -5.21 -6.13
N MET A 1163 -11.17 -5.58 -4.91
CA MET A 1163 -11.77 -6.70 -4.18
C MET A 1163 -13.24 -6.38 -3.91
N ILE A 1164 -14.15 -7.23 -4.37
CA ILE A 1164 -15.59 -7.01 -4.28
C ILE A 1164 -16.23 -8.18 -3.53
N LYS A 1165 -17.00 -7.86 -2.48
CA LYS A 1165 -17.89 -8.81 -1.79
C LYS A 1165 -19.28 -8.19 -1.73
N GLN A 1166 -20.28 -8.84 -2.33
CA GLN A 1166 -21.65 -8.32 -2.40
C GLN A 1166 -22.69 -9.33 -1.90
N VAL A 1167 -23.87 -8.85 -1.51
CA VAL A 1167 -25.03 -9.69 -1.15
C VAL A 1167 -26.34 -8.97 -1.48
N SER A 1168 -27.37 -9.73 -1.87
CA SER A 1168 -28.75 -9.22 -2.02
C SER A 1168 -29.48 -9.28 -0.69
N MET A 1169 -29.98 -8.14 -0.22
CA MET A 1169 -30.71 -7.99 1.04
C MET A 1169 -32.21 -8.32 0.87
N ALA A 1170 -32.88 -8.62 1.98
CA ALA A 1170 -34.29 -9.04 1.99
C ALA A 1170 -35.30 -7.96 1.55
N ASP A 1171 -34.87 -6.69 1.42
CA ASP A 1171 -35.66 -5.58 0.88
C ASP A 1171 -35.46 -5.36 -0.64
N GLY A 1172 -34.55 -6.12 -1.26
CA GLY A 1172 -34.22 -6.04 -2.69
C GLY A 1172 -33.01 -5.16 -3.02
N LYS A 1173 -32.39 -4.48 -2.05
CA LYS A 1173 -31.11 -3.80 -2.26
C LYS A 1173 -29.97 -4.80 -2.43
N ILE A 1174 -28.89 -4.37 -3.07
CA ILE A 1174 -27.58 -5.03 -2.97
C ILE A 1174 -26.68 -4.17 -2.11
N VAL A 1175 -26.02 -4.80 -1.12
CA VAL A 1175 -24.94 -4.19 -0.34
C VAL A 1175 -23.62 -4.77 -0.82
N MET A 1176 -22.63 -3.91 -1.01
CA MET A 1176 -21.33 -4.26 -1.57
C MET A 1176 -20.20 -3.60 -0.78
N SER A 1177 -19.29 -4.45 -0.29
CA SER A 1177 -17.98 -4.06 0.23
C SER A 1177 -16.97 -4.06 -0.91
N ILE A 1178 -16.20 -2.97 -1.05
CA ILE A 1178 -15.18 -2.79 -2.06
C ILE A 1178 -13.88 -2.33 -1.38
N VAL A 1179 -12.76 -2.97 -1.72
CA VAL A 1179 -11.42 -2.58 -1.24
C VAL A 1179 -10.46 -2.51 -2.42
N ASN A 1180 -9.77 -1.39 -2.63
CA ASN A 1180 -8.74 -1.32 -3.66
C ASN A 1180 -7.45 -2.02 -3.18
N THR A 1181 -7.14 -3.16 -3.79
CA THR A 1181 -5.92 -3.93 -3.50
C THR A 1181 -4.74 -3.51 -4.36
N GLY A 1182 -4.93 -2.63 -5.36
CA GLY A 1182 -3.92 -2.21 -6.31
C GLY A 1182 -2.89 -1.23 -5.75
N LEU A 1183 -1.91 -0.88 -6.59
CA LEU A 1183 -0.86 0.10 -6.32
C LEU A 1183 -1.25 1.53 -6.77
N ASP A 1184 -2.32 1.65 -7.55
CA ASP A 1184 -2.75 2.87 -8.24
C ASP A 1184 -4.21 3.22 -7.88
N ASP A 1185 -4.60 4.47 -8.09
CA ASP A 1185 -5.98 4.94 -7.97
C ASP A 1185 -6.87 4.32 -9.06
N VAL A 1186 -8.04 3.81 -8.67
CA VAL A 1186 -9.00 3.14 -9.57
C VAL A 1186 -10.34 3.88 -9.53
N ASP A 1187 -10.79 4.34 -10.69
CA ASP A 1187 -12.15 4.85 -10.86
C ASP A 1187 -13.12 3.69 -11.06
N MET A 1188 -14.32 3.78 -10.50
CA MET A 1188 -15.37 2.78 -10.71
C MET A 1188 -16.76 3.38 -10.91
N SER A 1189 -17.62 2.62 -11.57
CA SER A 1189 -19.08 2.78 -11.49
C SER A 1189 -19.75 1.41 -11.29
N LEU A 1190 -21.04 1.43 -10.90
CA LEU A 1190 -21.88 0.25 -10.91
C LEU A 1190 -22.71 0.21 -12.19
N GLU A 1191 -22.83 -0.97 -12.79
CA GLU A 1191 -23.66 -1.21 -13.98
C GLU A 1191 -24.59 -2.41 -13.75
N SER A 1192 -25.83 -2.30 -14.21
CA SER A 1192 -26.74 -3.45 -14.35
C SER A 1192 -26.15 -4.46 -15.35
N ARG A 1193 -26.13 -5.74 -15.00
CA ARG A 1193 -25.72 -6.82 -15.91
C ARG A 1193 -26.76 -7.10 -17.00
N ALA A 1194 -28.02 -6.68 -16.84
CA ALA A 1194 -29.12 -6.98 -17.76
C ALA A 1194 -29.11 -6.13 -19.04
N ASP A 1195 -28.69 -4.87 -18.93
CA ASP A 1195 -28.76 -3.87 -20.00
C ASP A 1195 -27.52 -2.95 -20.09
N GLY A 1196 -26.67 -2.94 -19.06
CA GLY A 1196 -25.51 -2.04 -18.96
C GLY A 1196 -25.83 -0.64 -18.39
N THR A 1197 -27.04 -0.40 -17.90
CA THR A 1197 -27.41 0.89 -17.29
C THR A 1197 -26.56 1.17 -16.05
N ARG A 1198 -25.92 2.35 -16.00
CA ARG A 1198 -25.14 2.79 -14.83
C ARG A 1198 -26.08 3.14 -13.66
N LEU A 1199 -25.75 2.63 -12.48
CA LEU A 1199 -26.60 2.70 -11.29
C LEU A 1199 -26.12 3.76 -10.30
N GLU A 1200 -27.07 4.38 -9.59
CA GLU A 1200 -26.78 5.26 -8.45
C GLU A 1200 -26.55 4.40 -7.20
N PHE A 1201 -25.42 4.59 -6.53
CA PHE A 1201 -25.12 3.95 -5.26
C PHE A 1201 -25.03 4.98 -4.12
N THR A 1202 -25.20 4.50 -2.89
CA THR A 1202 -25.20 5.30 -1.66
C THR A 1202 -24.09 4.78 -0.75
N SER A 1203 -23.11 5.63 -0.42
CA SER A 1203 -21.95 5.25 0.39
C SER A 1203 -22.30 5.23 1.88
N MET A 1204 -22.33 4.05 2.47
CA MET A 1204 -22.83 3.79 3.83
C MET A 1204 -21.81 4.24 4.90
N LEU A 1205 -20.51 4.10 4.61
CA LEU A 1205 -19.45 4.65 5.46
C LEU A 1205 -19.34 6.18 5.33
N GLU A 1206 -19.65 6.74 4.17
CA GLU A 1206 -19.58 8.18 3.89
C GLU A 1206 -20.97 8.84 4.03
N TYR A 1207 -21.65 8.52 5.14
CA TYR A 1207 -22.85 9.21 5.63
C TYR A 1207 -24.06 9.21 4.66
N ASN A 1208 -24.15 8.20 3.80
CA ASN A 1208 -25.18 8.05 2.78
C ASN A 1208 -25.09 9.11 1.66
N GLN A 1209 -23.89 9.61 1.36
CA GLN A 1209 -23.65 10.39 0.13
C GLN A 1209 -23.90 9.52 -1.12
N LYS A 1210 -24.60 10.07 -2.11
CA LYS A 1210 -25.01 9.40 -3.35
C LYS A 1210 -24.04 9.70 -4.50
N ALA A 1211 -23.72 8.71 -5.31
CA ALA A 1211 -22.85 8.85 -6.47
C ALA A 1211 -23.17 7.86 -7.59
N TYR A 1212 -22.71 8.17 -8.80
CA TYR A 1212 -22.71 7.26 -9.96
C TYR A 1212 -21.30 6.75 -10.30
N MET A 1213 -20.26 7.45 -9.83
CA MET A 1213 -18.85 7.07 -9.95
C MET A 1213 -18.10 7.47 -8.68
N THR A 1214 -17.01 6.77 -8.35
CA THR A 1214 -16.05 7.16 -7.30
C THR A 1214 -14.67 6.65 -7.67
N THR A 1215 -13.64 7.40 -7.29
CA THR A 1215 -12.26 6.92 -7.23
C THR A 1215 -12.05 6.16 -5.92
N LEU A 1216 -11.18 5.14 -5.94
CA LEU A 1216 -10.60 4.48 -4.77
C LEU A 1216 -9.08 4.49 -4.90
N LYS A 1217 -8.40 5.10 -3.94
CA LYS A 1217 -6.93 5.05 -3.78
C LYS A 1217 -6.48 3.66 -3.32
N PRO A 1218 -5.19 3.30 -3.39
CA PRO A 1218 -4.67 2.12 -2.72
C PRO A 1218 -5.14 2.04 -1.26
N PHE A 1219 -5.59 0.85 -0.83
CA PHE A 1219 -6.22 0.59 0.47
C PHE A 1219 -7.61 1.19 0.72
N ASP A 1220 -8.18 2.05 -0.15
CA ASP A 1220 -9.51 2.65 0.11
C ASP A 1220 -10.58 1.57 0.31
N VAL A 1221 -11.40 1.77 1.35
CA VAL A 1221 -12.52 0.90 1.72
C VAL A 1221 -13.84 1.63 1.52
N LYS A 1222 -14.73 1.05 0.72
CA LYS A 1222 -16.12 1.51 0.53
C LYS A 1222 -17.10 0.41 0.94
N LEU A 1223 -18.18 0.79 1.63
CA LEU A 1223 -19.38 -0.01 1.78
C LEU A 1223 -20.52 0.78 1.14
N ILE A 1224 -21.18 0.21 0.14
CA ILE A 1224 -22.20 0.91 -0.64
C ILE A 1224 -23.48 0.07 -0.73
N GLU A 1225 -24.64 0.74 -0.75
CA GLU A 1225 -25.91 0.13 -1.14
C GLU A 1225 -26.36 0.64 -2.51
N VAL A 1226 -27.00 -0.24 -3.29
CA VAL A 1226 -27.59 0.04 -4.61
C VAL A 1226 -28.95 -0.65 -4.71
N LEU A 1227 -29.89 -0.04 -5.43
CA LEU A 1227 -31.13 -0.69 -5.86
C LEU A 1227 -31.01 -0.99 -7.36
N PRO A 1228 -30.96 -2.27 -7.79
CA PRO A 1228 -30.85 -2.65 -9.19
C PRO A 1228 -32.10 -2.35 -10.04
#